data_AF-A0A6C0DTD3-F1
#
_entry.id   AF-A0A6C0DTD3-F1
#
_cell.length_a   1.000
_cell.length_b   1.000
_cell.length_c   1.000
_cell.angle_alpha   90.00
_cell.angle_beta   90.00
_cell.angle_gamma   90.00
#
_symmetry.space_group_name_H-M   'P 1'
#
loop_
_entity.id
_entity.type
_entity.pdbx_description
1 polymer ?
#
loop_
_entity_poly.entity_id
_entity_poly.type
_entity_poly.pdbx_seq_one_letter_code
_entity_poly.pdbx_strand_id
1 'polypeptide(L)'
;MTTLIDNILDSVKPQDSEINKALKQGKEFKKYQKKITRSLNSKIVEGFSTQPTHYAEKSQNVLDQNKLNAAEVAELEELKKQYNFLQTRVQELQKHEMGTTQTYLDITNPNNKYHNNNINFTQGPGWAYVTNKGTAKAIVNNDILSSISGQNGCPSNIINVSSSGPNYTTPGHTLELSPPVITGTPIQKNQSCGNEGNNVYVNAILPASTQANYTGCYTDNLSAPTMTFIGGAPAPQASIVNGNFSQPAIGNNSYQYITSQSKIPGWNFNAVLVNNSGAWGYPVPYPSGNQCACIQTTQSMSQTLNLGAGSYTLTFFAVGRNCCDGSGQSNPVNIQLNGTTFYSVQPPVSKWTNYSTTFNVTTTGNNVLSFVGTWSAGDRSTAFQNISISGGANSAGSYTYSMCKEAAISGGYRYFALQNVNTQTSKGYCAVSNNSVGATSNGISYVVSGGFALWASGTYGKSGCSAILTTQGALSVVQNGTSIFATPNSNSNPSNYLGCYGDGPNRAMPLYNGGSQQYSYAQCQAIAQQTKSAYFGLQNSSSGTNAQCALSNNLGQTMGYGKAGNCTRIGDGTYSGGGWSNAVYNNSQPTSNYFLILQDDGNLCIYRGSGPNDNQGYIWCAMTNGKQQKPNPQYTASKGKYGRNYITSGATLAVGDFVGSNDGSTYLIMQGDGNLVLYTSENTLNCNFMADNNIGGGVGANALYDLGKTGFPSNVGKIGFVDDDGNLSEYPSSMKGMSTSYIKFPNSDSPGNDLGGITNSTKTNCETKCNSMDNCAGYVFDNRNNVCYPKNKNMYPVGSKNPLNNVDLYIRQPSITTFPGSSKTTSYVDSIRWQNYKNTGKPVSSTTFGTSGIVNSAQRQALDQLTGRLNLLASQITEKTNSLLSKNIKVNDQLSSNKTNFTNSATDFNAITSMDQSGQLHNINEIVKDSDIVVLQENSRYLVWSILAVGVVSLSLNILKKD
;
A
#
# COMPACT_ATOMS: atom_id res chain seq x y z
N MET A 1 33.50 53.94 -36.06
CA MET A 1 33.04 55.31 -36.38
C MET A 1 33.80 56.27 -35.47
N THR A 2 35.13 56.21 -35.56
CA THR A 2 36.07 56.75 -34.57
C THR A 2 37.28 57.36 -35.29
N THR A 3 37.06 57.80 -36.53
CA THR A 3 38.07 58.36 -37.44
C THR A 3 37.50 59.53 -38.24
N LEU A 4 36.28 59.97 -37.90
CA LEU A 4 35.63 61.16 -38.47
C LEU A 4 35.38 62.25 -37.40
N ILE A 5 35.63 61.94 -36.13
CA ILE A 5 35.39 62.82 -34.97
C ILE A 5 36.68 63.58 -34.59
N ASP A 6 37.86 63.05 -34.90
CA ASP A 6 39.14 63.71 -34.61
C ASP A 6 39.48 64.89 -35.56
N ASN A 7 38.77 65.05 -36.68
CA ASN A 7 39.01 66.14 -37.64
C ASN A 7 38.15 67.39 -37.42
N ILE A 8 37.27 67.41 -36.40
CA ILE A 8 36.33 68.53 -36.16
C ILE A 8 36.66 69.30 -34.86
N LEU A 9 37.47 68.74 -33.97
CA LEU A 9 37.77 69.37 -32.67
C LEU A 9 38.95 70.37 -32.68
N ASP A 10 39.59 70.62 -33.82
CA ASP A 10 40.83 71.43 -33.88
C ASP A 10 40.72 72.73 -34.71
N SER A 11 39.53 73.19 -35.10
CA SER A 11 39.38 74.39 -35.95
C SER A 11 38.65 75.59 -35.35
N VAL A 12 38.37 75.61 -34.04
CA VAL A 12 37.90 76.85 -33.38
C VAL A 12 38.55 77.05 -32.02
N LYS A 13 39.66 77.81 -32.00
CA LYS A 13 39.88 78.86 -30.99
C LYS A 13 40.64 80.06 -31.60
N PRO A 14 40.38 81.28 -31.10
CA PRO A 14 40.48 82.52 -31.86
C PRO A 14 41.79 83.28 -31.62
N GLN A 15 42.25 84.02 -32.62
CA GLN A 15 43.17 85.15 -32.39
C GLN A 15 42.61 86.45 -32.98
N ASP A 16 42.41 87.38 -32.05
CA ASP A 16 42.11 88.79 -32.22
C ASP A 16 43.12 89.50 -33.14
N SER A 17 42.69 90.05 -34.28
CA SER A 17 43.33 91.24 -34.87
C SER A 17 42.51 92.08 -35.86
N GLU A 18 41.28 91.69 -36.24
CA GLU A 18 40.44 92.52 -37.14
C GLU A 18 39.24 93.23 -36.46
N ILE A 19 39.04 93.00 -35.15
CA ILE A 19 37.96 93.62 -34.34
C ILE A 19 38.23 95.12 -34.05
N ASN A 20 39.42 95.66 -34.35
CA ASN A 20 39.81 97.03 -33.96
C ASN A 20 39.77 98.09 -35.09
N LYS A 21 39.43 97.73 -36.34
CA LYS A 21 39.26 98.71 -37.46
C LYS A 21 37.78 99.04 -37.76
N ALA A 22 36.87 98.06 -37.66
CA ALA A 22 35.43 98.29 -37.85
C ALA A 22 34.76 99.05 -36.68
N LEU A 23 35.27 98.86 -35.45
CA LEU A 23 34.78 99.58 -34.25
C LEU A 23 35.16 101.07 -34.22
N LYS A 24 36.16 101.49 -35.01
CA LYS A 24 36.61 102.89 -35.11
C LYS A 24 35.87 103.69 -36.20
N GLN A 25 35.34 103.04 -37.23
CA GLN A 25 34.49 103.68 -38.26
C GLN A 25 33.00 103.80 -37.85
N GLY A 26 32.48 102.86 -37.05
CA GLY A 26 31.11 102.93 -36.51
C GLY A 26 30.88 104.03 -35.45
N LYS A 27 31.94 104.51 -34.78
CA LYS A 27 31.86 105.61 -33.80
C LYS A 27 31.91 107.01 -34.44
N GLU A 28 32.53 107.16 -35.62
CA GLU A 28 32.50 108.42 -36.41
C GLU A 28 31.16 108.60 -37.17
N PHE A 29 30.51 107.52 -37.59
CA PHE A 29 29.20 107.57 -38.27
C PHE A 29 28.04 108.03 -37.35
N LYS A 30 28.02 107.63 -36.07
CA LYS A 30 27.04 108.14 -35.07
C LYS A 30 27.21 109.64 -34.75
N LYS A 31 28.34 110.24 -35.11
CA LYS A 31 28.64 111.67 -34.91
C LYS A 31 28.11 112.55 -36.05
N TYR A 32 27.92 112.00 -37.25
CA TYR A 32 27.28 112.68 -38.39
C TYR A 32 25.74 112.56 -38.39
N GLN A 33 25.19 111.46 -37.88
CA GLN A 33 23.75 111.25 -37.77
C GLN A 33 23.07 112.25 -36.81
N LYS A 34 23.77 112.72 -35.76
CA LYS A 34 23.28 113.77 -34.83
C LYS A 34 23.36 115.20 -35.38
N LYS A 35 23.98 115.44 -36.54
CA LYS A 35 24.08 116.76 -37.19
C LYS A 35 23.00 117.01 -38.24
N ILE A 36 22.34 115.97 -38.77
CA ILE A 36 21.30 116.12 -39.80
C ILE A 36 19.88 116.19 -39.18
N THR A 37 19.68 115.66 -37.97
CA THR A 37 18.39 115.74 -37.24
C THR A 37 18.07 117.14 -36.66
N ARG A 38 18.80 118.20 -37.03
CA ARG A 38 18.56 119.58 -36.57
C ARG A 38 18.06 120.54 -37.67
N SER A 39 17.81 120.08 -38.90
CA SER A 39 17.30 120.95 -39.98
C SER A 39 16.00 120.47 -40.64
N LEU A 40 15.15 119.78 -39.90
CA LEU A 40 13.73 119.65 -40.25
C LEU A 40 12.97 120.68 -39.44
N ASN A 41 12.64 121.83 -40.04
CA ASN A 41 11.47 122.64 -39.71
C ASN A 41 11.34 123.83 -40.67
N SER A 42 10.66 123.64 -41.81
CA SER A 42 9.51 124.48 -42.14
C SER A 42 8.83 124.02 -43.44
N LYS A 43 7.50 124.01 -43.38
CA LYS A 43 6.50 123.89 -44.47
C LYS A 43 6.06 122.48 -44.87
N ILE A 44 4.94 122.12 -44.25
CA ILE A 44 3.97 121.08 -44.57
C ILE A 44 3.41 121.27 -45.98
N VAL A 45 3.21 120.18 -46.72
CA VAL A 45 2.03 119.98 -47.59
C VAL A 45 1.55 118.53 -47.42
N GLU A 46 0.26 118.40 -47.12
CA GLU A 46 -0.54 117.18 -46.93
C GLU A 46 -0.59 116.32 -48.19
N GLY A 47 -0.50 114.99 -48.04
CA GLY A 47 -0.76 114.04 -49.13
C GLY A 47 -0.14 112.65 -49.03
N PHE A 48 0.85 112.43 -48.15
CA PHE A 48 1.43 111.10 -47.93
C PHE A 48 0.99 110.52 -46.60
N SER A 49 0.09 109.53 -46.64
CA SER A 49 -0.20 108.65 -45.51
C SER A 49 1.09 107.97 -45.04
N THR A 50 1.51 108.26 -43.81
CA THR A 50 2.60 107.59 -43.10
C THR A 50 2.19 106.16 -42.73
N GLN A 51 2.31 105.20 -43.66
CA GLN A 51 2.11 103.77 -43.40
C GLN A 51 3.20 102.82 -43.98
N PRO A 52 4.52 103.12 -43.98
CA PRO A 52 5.56 102.08 -44.12
C PRO A 52 6.02 101.47 -42.78
N THR A 53 5.72 102.10 -41.64
CA THR A 53 6.29 101.72 -40.33
C THR A 53 5.63 100.49 -39.70
N HIS A 54 4.40 100.16 -40.06
CA HIS A 54 3.63 99.09 -39.38
C HIS A 54 4.06 97.66 -39.76
N TYR A 55 4.67 97.46 -40.94
CA TYR A 55 5.04 96.13 -41.44
C TYR A 55 6.40 95.66 -40.96
N ALA A 56 7.37 96.58 -40.85
CA ALA A 56 8.66 96.30 -40.22
C ALA A 56 8.46 95.98 -38.74
N GLU A 57 7.61 96.73 -38.03
CA GLU A 57 7.23 96.42 -36.63
C GLU A 57 6.46 95.10 -36.50
N LYS A 58 5.51 94.79 -37.39
CA LYS A 58 4.84 93.47 -37.38
C LYS A 58 5.81 92.33 -37.64
N SER A 59 6.70 92.48 -38.61
CA SER A 59 7.70 91.46 -38.95
C SER A 59 8.71 91.28 -37.82
N GLN A 60 9.16 92.38 -37.21
CA GLN A 60 10.06 92.38 -36.06
C GLN A 60 9.38 91.76 -34.84
N ASN A 61 8.11 92.06 -34.58
CA ASN A 61 7.33 91.42 -33.51
C ASN A 61 7.13 89.92 -33.75
N VAL A 62 6.82 89.48 -34.98
CA VAL A 62 6.72 88.05 -35.32
C VAL A 62 8.09 87.36 -35.17
N LEU A 63 9.17 88.01 -35.58
CA LEU A 63 10.54 87.51 -35.39
C LEU A 63 10.94 87.43 -33.91
N ASP A 64 10.63 88.45 -33.12
CA ASP A 64 10.98 88.50 -31.70
C ASP A 64 10.13 87.52 -30.87
N GLN A 65 8.86 87.30 -31.22
CA GLN A 65 7.99 86.32 -30.58
C GLN A 65 8.26 84.87 -30.99
N ASN A 66 8.88 84.64 -32.17
CA ASN A 66 9.14 83.29 -32.71
C ASN A 66 10.64 82.99 -32.87
N LYS A 67 11.52 83.82 -32.28
CA LYS A 67 12.97 83.64 -32.33
C LYS A 67 13.34 82.30 -31.70
N LEU A 68 14.05 81.47 -32.46
CA LEU A 68 14.67 80.26 -31.94
C LEU A 68 15.59 80.64 -30.78
N ASN A 69 15.24 80.19 -29.58
CA ASN A 69 16.05 80.44 -28.40
C ASN A 69 17.05 79.27 -28.22
N ALA A 70 18.27 79.56 -27.78
CA ALA A 70 19.30 78.54 -27.62
C ALA A 70 18.94 77.48 -26.55
N ALA A 71 18.06 77.84 -25.62
CA ALA A 71 17.59 76.94 -24.56
C ALA A 71 16.64 75.85 -25.09
N GLU A 72 15.78 76.15 -26.06
CA GLU A 72 14.80 75.24 -26.68
C GLU A 72 15.51 74.21 -27.55
N VAL A 73 16.59 74.61 -28.22
CA VAL A 73 17.45 73.70 -28.99
C VAL A 73 18.25 72.80 -28.05
N ALA A 74 18.81 73.37 -26.97
CA ALA A 74 19.52 72.59 -25.95
C ALA A 74 18.60 71.57 -25.26
N GLU A 75 17.34 71.95 -24.99
CA GLU A 75 16.32 71.06 -24.40
C GLU A 75 15.95 69.92 -25.37
N LEU A 76 15.80 70.20 -26.67
CA LEU A 76 15.54 69.15 -27.66
C LEU A 76 16.71 68.17 -27.79
N GLU A 77 17.94 68.67 -27.80
CA GLU A 77 19.15 67.82 -27.83
C GLU A 77 19.30 66.97 -26.56
N GLU A 78 18.93 67.51 -25.40
CA GLU A 78 18.91 66.76 -24.15
C GLU A 78 17.83 65.65 -24.16
N LEU A 79 16.62 65.95 -24.66
CA LEU A 79 15.57 64.94 -24.85
C LEU A 79 16.00 63.82 -25.79
N LYS A 80 16.68 64.15 -26.91
CA LYS A 80 17.25 63.15 -27.84
C LYS A 80 18.31 62.27 -27.18
N LYS A 81 19.21 62.85 -26.37
CA LYS A 81 20.22 62.08 -25.62
C LYS A 81 19.58 61.10 -24.65
N GLN A 82 18.56 61.54 -23.90
CA GLN A 82 17.82 60.69 -22.98
C GLN A 82 17.08 59.57 -23.72
N TYR A 83 16.48 59.87 -24.87
CA TYR A 83 15.83 58.89 -25.73
C TYR A 83 16.80 57.81 -26.23
N ASN A 84 17.96 58.21 -26.76
CA ASN A 84 18.97 57.29 -27.28
C ASN A 84 19.56 56.39 -26.17
N PHE A 85 19.86 56.96 -25.00
CA PHE A 85 20.32 56.20 -23.83
C PHE A 85 19.30 55.13 -23.41
N LEU A 86 18.02 55.50 -23.38
CA LEU A 86 16.93 54.61 -23.00
C LEU A 86 16.71 53.50 -24.05
N GLN A 87 16.86 53.82 -25.34
CA GLN A 87 16.78 52.85 -26.43
C GLN A 87 17.85 51.76 -26.34
N THR A 88 19.11 52.12 -26.07
CA THR A 88 20.19 51.14 -25.85
C THR A 88 19.88 50.21 -24.68
N ARG A 89 19.33 50.75 -23.58
CA ARG A 89 18.97 49.96 -22.41
C ARG A 89 17.84 48.96 -22.69
N VAL A 90 16.85 49.35 -23.50
CA VAL A 90 15.79 48.46 -23.96
C VAL A 90 16.36 47.32 -24.81
N GLN A 91 17.31 47.59 -25.71
CA GLN A 91 17.95 46.57 -26.54
C GLN A 91 18.78 45.55 -25.74
N GLU A 92 19.52 46.01 -24.73
CA GLU A 92 20.29 45.13 -23.83
C GLU A 92 19.38 44.18 -23.04
N LEU A 93 18.28 44.72 -22.48
CA LEU A 93 17.28 43.93 -21.76
C LEU A 93 16.60 42.91 -22.68
N GLN A 94 16.23 43.30 -23.91
CA GLN A 94 15.67 42.38 -24.89
C GLN A 94 16.63 41.23 -25.24
N LYS A 95 17.93 41.50 -25.38
CA LYS A 95 18.94 40.47 -25.66
C LYS A 95 19.09 39.47 -24.50
N HIS A 96 19.06 39.95 -23.26
CA HIS A 96 19.07 39.10 -22.08
C HIS A 96 17.81 38.22 -22.02
N GLU A 97 16.62 38.79 -22.21
CA GLU A 97 15.33 38.07 -22.22
C GLU A 97 15.25 37.02 -23.33
N MET A 98 15.81 37.27 -24.52
CA MET A 98 15.84 36.28 -25.61
C MET A 98 16.76 35.09 -25.29
N GLY A 99 17.92 35.34 -24.69
CA GLY A 99 18.86 34.27 -24.30
C GLY A 99 18.29 33.38 -23.20
N THR A 100 17.69 33.98 -22.17
CA THR A 100 17.03 33.25 -21.09
C THR A 100 15.81 32.48 -21.61
N THR A 101 15.02 33.07 -22.50
CA THR A 101 13.88 32.39 -23.17
C THR A 101 14.34 31.18 -24.00
N GLN A 102 15.44 31.28 -24.75
CA GLN A 102 15.95 30.15 -25.53
C GLN A 102 16.39 28.99 -24.63
N THR A 103 17.10 29.27 -23.54
CA THR A 103 17.47 28.25 -22.55
C THR A 103 16.25 27.59 -21.91
N TYR A 104 15.20 28.36 -21.58
CA TYR A 104 13.94 27.79 -21.10
C TYR A 104 13.26 26.89 -22.13
N LEU A 105 13.21 27.31 -23.40
CA LEU A 105 12.66 26.51 -24.49
C LEU A 105 13.44 25.21 -24.69
N ASP A 106 14.75 25.22 -24.53
CA ASP A 106 15.60 24.02 -24.63
C ASP A 106 15.42 23.07 -23.43
N ILE A 107 15.29 23.62 -22.21
CA ILE A 107 15.01 22.85 -20.98
C ILE A 107 13.64 22.18 -21.05
N THR A 108 12.61 22.93 -21.46
CA THR A 108 11.22 22.47 -21.51
C THR A 108 10.85 21.76 -22.81
N ASN A 109 11.79 21.64 -23.76
CA ASN A 109 11.59 20.93 -25.01
C ASN A 109 11.17 19.48 -24.74
N PRO A 110 9.99 19.02 -25.21
CA PRO A 110 9.53 17.65 -25.00
C PRO A 110 10.47 16.56 -25.52
N ASN A 111 11.39 16.91 -26.44
CA ASN A 111 12.39 16.00 -27.00
C ASN A 111 13.72 15.98 -26.22
N ASN A 112 13.79 16.65 -25.06
CA ASN A 112 14.98 16.61 -24.23
C ASN A 112 15.20 15.19 -23.70
N LYS A 113 16.30 14.56 -24.14
CA LYS A 113 16.62 13.16 -23.87
C LYS A 113 16.74 12.79 -22.38
N TYR A 114 16.90 13.77 -21.49
CA TYR A 114 16.99 13.52 -20.06
C TYR A 114 15.61 13.46 -19.38
N HIS A 115 14.55 13.99 -19.99
CA HIS A 115 13.20 14.00 -19.42
C HIS A 115 12.71 12.60 -19.04
N ASN A 116 12.13 12.49 -17.84
CA ASN A 116 11.62 11.25 -17.25
C ASN A 116 12.67 10.15 -17.07
N ASN A 117 13.95 10.51 -16.87
CA ASN A 117 15.03 9.56 -16.65
C ASN A 117 15.83 9.91 -15.39
N ASN A 118 16.46 8.90 -14.78
CA ASN A 118 17.52 9.16 -13.81
C ASN A 118 18.82 9.43 -14.58
N ILE A 119 19.63 10.37 -14.09
CA ILE A 119 20.98 10.66 -14.59
C ILE A 119 22.01 10.32 -13.52
N ASN A 120 23.17 9.83 -13.96
CA ASN A 120 24.32 9.51 -13.13
C ASN A 120 25.52 10.34 -13.59
N PHE A 121 26.06 11.16 -12.70
CA PHE A 121 27.23 12.01 -12.99
C PHE A 121 28.51 11.16 -12.91
N THR A 122 29.19 10.90 -14.02
CA THR A 122 30.36 9.99 -14.02
C THR A 122 31.65 10.64 -13.51
N GLN A 123 31.68 11.98 -13.39
CA GLN A 123 32.83 12.75 -12.93
C GLN A 123 32.63 13.37 -11.52
N GLY A 124 31.64 12.89 -10.74
CA GLY A 124 31.37 13.36 -9.38
C GLY A 124 30.34 12.45 -8.67
N PRO A 125 30.19 12.53 -7.33
CA PRO A 125 29.21 11.71 -6.62
C PRO A 125 27.81 12.31 -6.73
N GLY A 126 26.94 11.71 -7.55
CA GLY A 126 25.53 12.09 -7.54
C GLY A 126 24.67 11.45 -8.62
N TRP A 127 23.40 11.26 -8.27
CA TRP A 127 22.34 10.96 -9.21
C TRP A 127 21.33 12.10 -9.19
N ALA A 128 20.56 12.25 -10.26
CA ALA A 128 19.38 13.12 -10.25
C ALA A 128 18.25 12.49 -11.06
N TYR A 129 17.01 12.73 -10.68
CA TYR A 129 15.84 12.45 -11.51
C TYR A 129 15.48 13.71 -12.30
N VAL A 130 15.35 13.62 -13.62
CA VAL A 130 14.95 14.76 -14.46
C VAL A 130 13.47 14.66 -14.81
N THR A 131 12.67 15.65 -14.40
CA THR A 131 11.23 15.72 -14.69
C THR A 131 10.95 15.90 -16.18
N ASN A 132 9.71 15.71 -16.61
CA ASN A 132 9.27 16.03 -17.99
C ASN A 132 9.26 17.55 -18.30
N LYS A 133 9.59 18.39 -17.31
CA LYS A 133 9.75 19.85 -17.44
C LYS A 133 11.21 20.28 -17.46
N GLY A 134 12.15 19.33 -17.40
CA GLY A 134 13.58 19.61 -17.42
C GLY A 134 14.15 20.01 -16.05
N THR A 135 13.43 19.74 -14.96
CA THR A 135 13.91 19.96 -13.59
C THR A 135 14.68 18.73 -13.10
N ALA A 136 15.98 18.87 -12.83
CA ALA A 136 16.85 17.86 -12.25
C ALA A 136 16.77 17.89 -10.71
N LYS A 137 16.12 16.88 -10.12
CA LYS A 137 16.01 16.69 -8.68
C LYS A 137 17.13 15.78 -8.17
N ALA A 138 18.00 16.30 -7.31
CA ALA A 138 19.11 15.53 -6.75
C ALA A 138 18.66 14.30 -5.95
N ILE A 139 19.31 13.16 -6.17
CA ILE A 139 19.20 11.92 -5.42
C ILE A 139 20.48 11.78 -4.59
N VAL A 140 20.38 12.07 -3.30
CA VAL A 140 21.57 12.30 -2.44
C VAL A 140 22.20 11.02 -1.88
N ASN A 141 21.54 9.86 -1.98
CA ASN A 141 22.09 8.57 -1.56
C ASN A 141 21.39 7.38 -2.26
N ASN A 142 21.98 6.19 -2.12
CA ASN A 142 21.46 4.95 -2.70
C ASN A 142 20.11 4.51 -2.11
N ASP A 143 19.85 4.75 -0.82
CA ASP A 143 18.57 4.37 -0.20
C ASP A 143 17.39 5.08 -0.87
N ILE A 144 17.57 6.35 -1.24
CA ILE A 144 16.59 7.13 -1.99
C ILE A 144 16.46 6.57 -3.40
N LEU A 145 17.58 6.33 -4.10
CA LEU A 145 17.56 5.75 -5.45
C LEU A 145 16.80 4.42 -5.49
N SER A 146 17.10 3.50 -4.56
CA SER A 146 16.42 2.20 -4.43
C SER A 146 14.94 2.32 -4.09
N SER A 147 14.54 3.38 -3.37
CA SER A 147 13.14 3.62 -3.00
C SER A 147 12.28 4.16 -4.15
N ILE A 148 12.89 4.79 -5.15
CA ILE A 148 12.17 5.42 -6.27
C ILE A 148 12.34 4.64 -7.58
N SER A 149 13.46 3.97 -7.82
CA SER A 149 13.77 3.35 -9.12
C SER A 149 12.68 2.35 -9.56
N GLY A 150 11.96 2.66 -10.63
CA GLY A 150 10.84 1.87 -11.14
C GLY A 150 9.59 1.86 -10.26
N GLN A 151 9.52 2.71 -9.23
CA GLN A 151 8.44 2.79 -8.26
C GLN A 151 7.77 4.16 -8.29
N ASN A 152 6.51 4.27 -7.84
CA ASN A 152 5.82 5.54 -7.62
C ASN A 152 5.78 6.51 -8.83
N GLY A 153 5.86 5.97 -10.05
CA GLY A 153 5.89 6.75 -11.29
C GLY A 153 7.30 7.19 -11.73
N CYS A 154 8.33 6.87 -10.96
CA CYS A 154 9.72 7.16 -11.28
C CYS A 154 10.31 6.08 -12.20
N PRO A 155 11.19 6.49 -13.13
CA PRO A 155 11.84 5.57 -14.05
C PRO A 155 12.85 4.66 -13.34
N SER A 156 13.15 3.51 -13.93
CA SER A 156 14.27 2.64 -13.51
C SER A 156 15.54 2.85 -14.34
N ASN A 157 15.44 3.46 -15.52
CA ASN A 157 16.58 3.66 -16.39
C ASN A 157 17.49 4.79 -15.89
N ILE A 158 18.77 4.63 -16.18
CA ILE A 158 19.84 5.54 -15.77
C ILE A 158 20.64 5.94 -17.02
N ILE A 159 20.78 7.25 -17.23
CA ILE A 159 21.61 7.84 -18.29
C ILE A 159 22.90 8.35 -17.65
N ASN A 160 24.05 7.87 -18.11
CA ASN A 160 25.34 8.37 -17.66
C ASN A 160 25.69 9.70 -18.34
N VAL A 161 26.08 10.70 -17.57
CA VAL A 161 26.48 12.03 -18.06
C VAL A 161 27.88 12.40 -17.57
N SER A 162 28.71 12.96 -18.46
CA SER A 162 30.13 13.21 -18.22
C SER A 162 30.45 14.51 -17.46
N SER A 163 29.46 15.20 -16.89
CA SER A 163 29.67 16.45 -16.13
C SER A 163 29.98 16.17 -14.65
N SER A 164 30.79 17.03 -14.01
CA SER A 164 31.12 16.96 -12.57
C SER A 164 29.94 17.30 -11.62
N GLY A 165 28.82 17.79 -12.16
CA GLY A 165 27.61 18.12 -11.41
C GLY A 165 27.79 19.12 -10.26
N PRO A 166 28.68 20.14 -10.30
CA PRO A 166 28.79 21.09 -9.20
C PRO A 166 27.43 21.76 -8.98
N ASN A 167 27.00 21.86 -7.71
CA ASN A 167 25.73 22.47 -7.31
C ASN A 167 24.44 21.75 -7.77
N TYR A 168 24.50 20.48 -8.18
CA TYR A 168 23.29 19.71 -8.58
C TYR A 168 22.21 19.59 -7.47
N THR A 169 22.59 19.80 -6.21
CA THR A 169 21.72 19.81 -5.03
C THR A 169 21.13 21.19 -4.71
N THR A 170 21.54 22.24 -5.41
CA THR A 170 21.14 23.63 -5.15
C THR A 170 20.03 24.03 -6.13
N PRO A 171 18.77 24.19 -5.69
CA PRO A 171 17.66 24.50 -6.59
C PRO A 171 17.86 25.81 -7.37
N GLY A 172 17.44 25.84 -8.63
CA GLY A 172 17.47 27.01 -9.52
C GLY A 172 18.75 27.17 -10.33
N HIS A 173 19.73 26.29 -10.20
CA HIS A 173 20.97 26.30 -10.99
C HIS A 173 20.81 25.53 -12.32
N THR A 174 21.25 26.11 -13.43
CA THR A 174 21.29 25.41 -14.73
C THR A 174 22.49 24.48 -14.79
N LEU A 175 22.27 23.20 -15.07
CA LEU A 175 23.34 22.25 -15.38
C LEU A 175 23.66 22.30 -16.87
N GLU A 176 24.94 22.44 -17.21
CA GLU A 176 25.46 22.48 -18.57
C GLU A 176 25.48 21.10 -19.25
N LEU A 177 24.32 20.43 -19.25
CA LEU A 177 24.08 19.25 -20.06
C LEU A 177 23.69 19.67 -21.49
N SER A 178 23.81 18.75 -22.44
CA SER A 178 23.32 18.94 -23.81
C SER A 178 22.19 17.94 -24.11
N PRO A 179 20.91 18.35 -24.16
CA PRO A 179 20.36 19.69 -23.86
C PRO A 179 20.41 20.06 -22.34
N PRO A 180 20.34 21.36 -21.96
CA PRO A 180 20.45 21.79 -20.57
C PRO A 180 19.25 21.39 -19.71
N VAL A 181 19.44 21.39 -18.38
CA VAL A 181 18.39 21.14 -17.36
C VAL A 181 18.56 22.12 -16.20
N ILE A 182 17.48 22.41 -15.45
CA ILE A 182 17.52 23.26 -14.25
C ILE A 182 17.39 22.42 -13.00
N THR A 183 18.16 22.69 -11.95
CA THR A 183 18.10 21.94 -10.70
C THR A 183 16.86 22.31 -9.88
N GLY A 184 16.24 21.31 -9.25
CA GLY A 184 15.08 21.46 -8.37
C GLY A 184 15.39 21.09 -6.93
N THR A 185 14.35 20.94 -6.12
CA THR A 185 14.52 20.43 -4.75
C THR A 185 14.97 18.97 -4.78
N PRO A 186 15.87 18.54 -3.87
CA PRO A 186 16.25 17.13 -3.76
C PRO A 186 15.05 16.22 -3.55
N ILE A 187 15.10 15.02 -4.14
CA ILE A 187 14.04 14.04 -4.02
C ILE A 187 14.08 13.38 -2.64
N GLN A 188 12.91 13.13 -2.07
CA GLN A 188 12.77 12.45 -0.78
C GLN A 188 12.59 10.93 -0.97
N LYS A 189 12.88 10.15 0.08
CA LYS A 189 12.66 8.70 0.07
C LYS A 189 11.19 8.39 -0.25
N ASN A 190 10.97 7.43 -1.16
CA ASN A 190 9.67 7.04 -1.71
C ASN A 190 8.92 8.11 -2.52
N GLN A 191 9.49 9.31 -2.77
CA GLN A 191 8.76 10.38 -3.44
C GLN A 191 8.28 9.96 -4.84
N SER A 192 7.07 10.38 -5.21
CA SER A 192 6.51 10.16 -6.54
C SER A 192 7.11 11.07 -7.60
N CYS A 193 7.23 10.53 -8.81
CA CYS A 193 7.70 11.25 -10.00
C CYS A 193 6.63 11.29 -11.09
N GLY A 194 6.83 12.16 -12.07
CA GLY A 194 5.98 12.29 -13.23
C GLY A 194 4.71 13.10 -12.94
N ASN A 195 4.01 13.47 -14.01
CA ASN A 195 2.86 14.37 -14.05
C ASN A 195 3.21 15.84 -13.77
N GLU A 196 4.48 16.24 -13.80
CA GLU A 196 4.86 17.64 -13.60
C GLU A 196 4.21 18.53 -14.67
N GLY A 197 3.69 19.67 -14.22
CA GLY A 197 2.84 20.59 -14.97
C GLY A 197 1.44 20.08 -15.31
N ASN A 198 0.95 18.99 -14.70
CA ASN A 198 -0.39 18.43 -14.96
C ASN A 198 -1.23 18.34 -13.68
N ASN A 199 -2.56 18.26 -13.86
CA ASN A 199 -3.45 17.92 -12.76
C ASN A 199 -3.39 16.41 -12.53
N VAL A 200 -3.50 16.00 -11.26
CA VAL A 200 -3.58 14.60 -10.85
C VAL A 200 -4.86 14.38 -10.07
N TYR A 201 -5.61 13.33 -10.42
CA TYR A 201 -6.84 12.93 -9.73
C TYR A 201 -6.68 11.51 -9.19
N VAL A 202 -7.05 11.31 -7.92
CA VAL A 202 -6.96 10.00 -7.26
C VAL A 202 -8.19 9.16 -7.57
N ASN A 203 -8.07 8.22 -8.52
CA ASN A 203 -9.18 7.34 -8.93
C ASN A 203 -9.08 5.91 -8.39
N ALA A 204 -7.96 5.54 -7.78
CA ALA A 204 -7.74 4.19 -7.26
C ALA A 204 -7.02 4.24 -5.91
N ILE A 205 -7.21 3.20 -5.08
CA ILE A 205 -6.49 3.08 -3.80
C ILE A 205 -5.12 2.45 -4.04
N LEU A 206 -5.07 1.36 -4.80
CA LEU A 206 -3.84 0.72 -5.22
C LEU A 206 -3.69 0.78 -6.76
N PRO A 207 -2.47 0.66 -7.30
CA PRO A 207 -2.27 0.53 -8.74
C PRO A 207 -3.09 -0.62 -9.33
N ALA A 208 -3.61 -0.45 -10.54
CA ALA A 208 -4.40 -1.48 -11.22
C ALA A 208 -3.61 -2.79 -11.45
N SER A 209 -2.28 -2.72 -11.51
CA SER A 209 -1.38 -3.88 -11.62
C SER A 209 -1.18 -4.66 -10.32
N THR A 210 -1.82 -4.26 -9.20
CA THR A 210 -1.63 -4.93 -7.91
C THR A 210 -2.17 -6.36 -7.94
N GLN A 211 -1.27 -7.32 -7.77
CA GLN A 211 -1.58 -8.73 -7.62
C GLN A 211 -1.47 -9.11 -6.14
N ALA A 212 -2.33 -10.02 -5.68
CA ALA A 212 -2.25 -10.55 -4.33
C ALA A 212 -1.53 -11.89 -4.36
N ASN A 213 -0.51 -12.03 -3.51
CA ASN A 213 0.29 -13.24 -3.42
C ASN A 213 -0.26 -14.12 -2.30
N TYR A 214 -0.54 -15.39 -2.58
CA TYR A 214 -0.90 -16.35 -1.55
C TYR A 214 0.31 -16.59 -0.63
N THR A 215 0.10 -16.45 0.67
CA THR A 215 1.17 -16.54 1.68
C THR A 215 1.09 -17.83 2.50
N GLY A 216 -0.10 -18.38 2.68
CA GLY A 216 -0.27 -19.65 3.40
C GLY A 216 -1.67 -19.85 3.98
N CYS A 217 -1.84 -21.01 4.63
CA CYS A 217 -3.06 -21.42 5.29
C CYS A 217 -2.87 -21.38 6.80
N TYR A 218 -3.53 -20.47 7.50
CA TYR A 218 -3.28 -20.24 8.92
C TYR A 218 -4.51 -20.51 9.78
N THR A 219 -4.29 -21.04 10.97
CA THR A 219 -5.37 -21.37 11.91
C THR A 219 -5.98 -20.07 12.45
N ASP A 220 -7.30 -20.01 12.52
CA ASP A 220 -8.01 -18.92 13.17
C ASP A 220 -8.69 -19.38 14.46
N ASN A 221 -8.90 -18.45 15.36
CA ASN A 221 -9.67 -18.70 16.58
C ASN A 221 -11.04 -18.05 16.43
N LEU A 222 -12.08 -18.86 16.19
CA LEU A 222 -13.44 -18.36 16.00
C LEU A 222 -14.01 -17.58 17.20
N SER A 223 -13.45 -17.76 18.40
CA SER A 223 -13.83 -17.01 19.60
C SER A 223 -13.01 -15.72 19.79
N ALA A 224 -11.84 -15.63 19.14
CA ALA A 224 -10.97 -14.46 19.16
C ALA A 224 -10.19 -14.35 17.83
N PRO A 225 -10.84 -13.92 16.73
CA PRO A 225 -10.23 -13.95 15.40
C PRO A 225 -8.97 -13.12 15.30
N THR A 226 -7.98 -13.61 14.55
CA THR A 226 -6.71 -12.89 14.35
C THR A 226 -6.77 -11.82 13.25
N MET A 227 -7.86 -11.83 12.48
CA MET A 227 -8.15 -10.89 11.40
C MET A 227 -9.57 -10.33 11.56
N THR A 228 -9.81 -9.13 11.02
CA THR A 228 -11.13 -8.48 11.09
C THR A 228 -12.02 -8.98 9.95
N PHE A 229 -13.18 -9.55 10.26
CA PHE A 229 -14.14 -9.96 9.24
C PHE A 229 -14.94 -8.77 8.70
N ILE A 230 -15.13 -8.73 7.39
CA ILE A 230 -15.92 -7.71 6.70
C ILE A 230 -17.10 -8.33 5.95
N GLY A 231 -18.27 -7.69 6.05
CA GLY A 231 -19.51 -8.17 5.45
C GLY A 231 -20.09 -9.43 6.10
N GLY A 232 -19.76 -9.67 7.37
CA GLY A 232 -20.20 -10.81 8.17
C GLY A 232 -19.03 -11.67 8.64
N ALA A 233 -19.17 -12.29 9.81
CA ALA A 233 -18.19 -13.22 10.37
C ALA A 233 -18.78 -14.63 10.45
N PRO A 234 -17.95 -15.68 10.41
CA PRO A 234 -18.37 -17.04 10.75
C PRO A 234 -19.05 -17.07 12.13
N ALA A 235 -20.21 -17.73 12.23
CA ALA A 235 -20.85 -17.91 13.53
C ALA A 235 -19.97 -18.79 14.46
N PRO A 236 -19.99 -18.56 15.79
CA PRO A 236 -19.37 -19.48 16.74
C PRO A 236 -19.96 -20.88 16.54
N GLN A 237 -19.12 -21.88 16.33
CA GLN A 237 -19.60 -23.25 16.11
C GLN A 237 -20.36 -23.76 17.33
N ALA A 238 -21.63 -24.11 17.16
CA ALA A 238 -22.28 -25.06 18.04
C ALA A 238 -21.61 -26.42 17.85
N SER A 239 -21.15 -27.04 18.94
CA SER A 239 -20.51 -28.36 18.91
C SER A 239 -21.42 -29.42 19.53
N ILE A 240 -21.41 -30.61 18.94
CA ILE A 240 -22.05 -31.77 19.57
C ILE A 240 -21.18 -32.20 20.75
N VAL A 241 -21.74 -32.15 21.95
CA VAL A 241 -21.07 -32.65 23.16
C VAL A 241 -21.11 -34.17 23.12
N ASN A 242 -19.94 -34.81 23.30
CA ASN A 242 -19.81 -36.27 23.42
C ASN A 242 -20.45 -37.04 22.23
N GLY A 243 -20.34 -36.51 21.01
CA GLY A 243 -20.90 -37.15 19.80
C GLY A 243 -20.21 -38.46 19.38
N ASN A 244 -19.07 -38.76 19.98
CA ASN A 244 -18.38 -40.06 19.87
C ASN A 244 -18.77 -41.04 21.00
N PHE A 245 -19.61 -40.61 21.95
CA PHE A 245 -20.11 -41.40 23.07
C PHE A 245 -19.02 -42.02 23.95
N SER A 246 -17.82 -41.41 24.02
CA SER A 246 -16.72 -41.93 24.83
C SER A 246 -16.95 -41.82 26.33
N GLN A 247 -17.93 -41.01 26.75
CA GLN A 247 -18.29 -40.83 28.16
C GLN A 247 -19.78 -41.15 28.41
N PRO A 248 -20.14 -41.78 29.53
CA PRO A 248 -19.23 -42.45 30.47
C PRO A 248 -18.63 -43.69 29.81
N ALA A 249 -17.40 -44.03 30.17
CA ALA A 249 -16.83 -45.31 29.76
C ALA A 249 -17.58 -46.47 30.46
N ILE A 250 -18.12 -47.40 29.68
CA ILE A 250 -18.62 -48.70 30.13
C ILE A 250 -17.60 -49.78 29.76
N GLY A 251 -17.67 -50.96 30.37
CA GLY A 251 -16.69 -52.03 30.14
C GLY A 251 -16.61 -52.45 28.67
N ASN A 252 -15.43 -52.88 28.21
CA ASN A 252 -15.29 -53.47 26.87
C ASN A 252 -16.17 -54.72 26.73
N ASN A 253 -16.66 -54.99 25.52
CA ASN A 253 -17.62 -56.07 25.24
C ASN A 253 -18.90 -56.01 26.10
N SER A 254 -19.38 -54.79 26.41
CA SER A 254 -20.58 -54.59 27.22
C SER A 254 -21.56 -53.64 26.56
N TYR A 255 -22.77 -53.61 27.09
CA TYR A 255 -23.79 -52.66 26.72
C TYR A 255 -24.62 -52.28 27.94
N GLN A 256 -25.18 -51.08 27.94
CA GLN A 256 -26.12 -50.63 28.96
C GLN A 256 -27.33 -49.98 28.31
N TYR A 257 -28.52 -50.48 28.66
CA TYR A 257 -29.76 -49.75 28.44
C TYR A 257 -29.77 -48.53 29.35
N ILE A 258 -29.87 -47.34 28.77
CA ILE A 258 -29.82 -46.08 29.51
C ILE A 258 -31.03 -45.25 29.12
N THR A 259 -31.84 -44.92 30.14
CA THR A 259 -32.89 -43.91 30.07
C THR A 259 -32.52 -42.80 31.06
N SER A 260 -31.94 -41.71 30.57
CA SER A 260 -31.45 -40.61 31.40
C SER A 260 -31.27 -39.33 30.60
N GLN A 261 -31.53 -38.18 31.23
CA GLN A 261 -31.30 -36.86 30.64
C GLN A 261 -29.85 -36.37 30.74
N SER A 262 -28.99 -37.04 31.53
CA SER A 262 -27.65 -36.52 31.85
C SER A 262 -26.56 -37.58 32.03
N LYS A 263 -26.91 -38.86 32.16
CA LYS A 263 -25.91 -39.94 32.36
C LYS A 263 -24.92 -40.02 31.21
N ILE A 264 -25.37 -39.76 29.97
CA ILE A 264 -24.51 -39.55 28.81
C ILE A 264 -24.31 -38.03 28.68
N PRO A 265 -23.09 -37.50 28.90
CA PRO A 265 -22.84 -36.06 28.87
C PRO A 265 -23.40 -35.40 27.61
N GLY A 266 -24.28 -34.41 27.78
CA GLY A 266 -24.92 -33.67 26.70
C GLY A 266 -26.11 -34.36 26.03
N TRP A 267 -26.45 -35.61 26.36
CA TRP A 267 -27.53 -36.33 25.68
C TRP A 267 -28.67 -36.70 26.62
N ASN A 268 -29.90 -36.37 26.21
CA ASN A 268 -31.10 -37.04 26.69
C ASN A 268 -31.23 -38.37 25.94
N PHE A 269 -31.01 -39.45 26.65
CA PHE A 269 -30.71 -40.75 26.10
C PHE A 269 -31.78 -41.74 26.56
N ASN A 270 -32.48 -42.37 25.62
CA ASN A 270 -33.34 -43.53 25.82
C ASN A 270 -32.94 -44.58 24.77
N ALA A 271 -31.74 -45.11 24.92
CA ALA A 271 -31.06 -45.93 23.93
C ALA A 271 -30.05 -46.87 24.63
N VAL A 272 -29.31 -47.65 23.85
CA VAL A 272 -28.28 -48.55 24.36
C VAL A 272 -26.90 -47.94 24.14
N LEU A 273 -26.13 -47.72 25.19
CA LEU A 273 -24.71 -47.43 25.05
C LEU A 273 -23.97 -48.75 24.87
N VAL A 274 -23.22 -48.91 23.78
CA VAL A 274 -22.55 -50.16 23.42
C VAL A 274 -21.05 -49.91 23.34
N ASN A 275 -20.25 -50.77 23.95
CA ASN A 275 -18.79 -50.74 23.86
C ASN A 275 -18.27 -52.07 23.32
N ASN A 276 -17.88 -52.09 22.04
CA ASN A 276 -17.34 -53.26 21.32
C ASN A 276 -18.09 -54.58 21.62
N SER A 277 -19.42 -54.53 21.76
CA SER A 277 -20.17 -55.68 22.24
C SER A 277 -20.33 -56.72 21.15
N GLY A 278 -19.81 -57.93 21.39
CA GLY A 278 -20.01 -59.09 20.54
C GLY A 278 -21.48 -59.53 20.48
N ALA A 279 -22.26 -59.28 21.54
CA ALA A 279 -23.71 -59.53 21.53
C ALA A 279 -24.43 -58.64 20.50
N TRP A 280 -23.96 -57.40 20.34
CA TRP A 280 -24.49 -56.48 19.33
C TRP A 280 -23.85 -56.72 17.95
N GLY A 281 -22.59 -57.14 17.88
CA GLY A 281 -21.97 -57.62 16.64
C GLY A 281 -21.73 -56.52 15.58
N TYR A 282 -21.63 -55.26 15.99
CA TYR A 282 -21.28 -54.17 15.07
C TYR A 282 -19.84 -54.31 14.57
N PRO A 283 -19.55 -53.95 13.30
CA PRO A 283 -18.20 -53.99 12.76
C PRO A 283 -17.23 -53.17 13.60
N VAL A 284 -16.06 -53.72 13.86
CA VAL A 284 -14.98 -53.07 14.63
C VAL A 284 -13.73 -52.91 13.75
N PRO A 285 -12.89 -51.88 13.97
CA PRO A 285 -13.00 -50.82 14.97
C PRO A 285 -14.16 -49.85 14.68
N TYR A 286 -14.73 -49.22 15.71
CA TYR A 286 -15.70 -48.16 15.48
C TYR A 286 -14.96 -46.88 14.99
N PRO A 287 -15.62 -46.03 14.19
CA PRO A 287 -14.99 -44.85 13.57
C PRO A 287 -14.32 -43.82 14.51
N SER A 288 -14.73 -43.71 15.77
CA SER A 288 -14.28 -42.66 16.70
C SER A 288 -14.30 -43.16 18.15
N GLY A 289 -13.38 -44.07 18.48
CA GLY A 289 -13.28 -44.70 19.80
C GLY A 289 -14.04 -46.04 19.87
N ASN A 290 -14.38 -46.48 21.08
CA ASN A 290 -14.93 -47.84 21.32
C ASN A 290 -16.42 -47.92 21.57
N GLN A 291 -17.05 -46.78 21.80
CA GLN A 291 -18.43 -46.72 22.25
C GLN A 291 -19.30 -46.08 21.19
N CYS A 292 -20.48 -46.63 20.98
CA CYS A 292 -21.48 -46.04 20.11
C CYS A 292 -22.83 -46.00 20.83
N ALA A 293 -23.70 -45.10 20.37
CA ALA A 293 -25.09 -45.10 20.77
C ALA A 293 -25.90 -45.97 19.81
N CYS A 294 -26.63 -46.93 20.34
CA CYS A 294 -27.48 -47.82 19.58
C CYS A 294 -28.95 -47.56 19.84
N ILE A 295 -29.69 -47.29 18.78
CA ILE A 295 -31.14 -47.13 18.79
C ILE A 295 -31.77 -48.46 18.40
N GLN A 296 -32.34 -49.14 19.40
CA GLN A 296 -33.10 -50.37 19.22
C GLN A 296 -34.60 -50.07 19.11
N THR A 297 -35.28 -50.59 18.08
CA THR A 297 -36.73 -50.41 17.85
C THR A 297 -37.14 -48.93 17.83
N THR A 298 -38.03 -48.49 18.73
CA THR A 298 -38.56 -47.12 18.82
C THR A 298 -37.81 -46.23 19.82
N GLN A 299 -36.64 -46.68 20.28
CA GLN A 299 -35.76 -45.90 21.15
C GLN A 299 -35.30 -44.59 20.51
N SER A 300 -34.76 -43.68 21.33
CA SER A 300 -34.31 -42.38 20.85
C SER A 300 -33.18 -41.79 21.68
N MET A 301 -32.44 -40.89 21.07
CA MET A 301 -31.48 -40.02 21.75
C MET A 301 -31.59 -38.61 21.19
N SER A 302 -31.38 -37.62 22.03
CA SER A 302 -31.45 -36.21 21.63
C SER A 302 -30.45 -35.35 22.40
N GLN A 303 -30.06 -34.24 21.79
CA GLN A 303 -29.25 -33.21 22.42
C GLN A 303 -29.91 -31.85 22.17
N THR A 304 -30.03 -31.05 23.22
CA THR A 304 -30.46 -29.65 23.09
C THR A 304 -29.24 -28.80 22.76
N LEU A 305 -29.32 -28.08 21.66
CA LEU A 305 -28.26 -27.26 21.11
C LEU A 305 -28.77 -25.81 21.03
N ASN A 306 -27.99 -24.86 21.51
CA ASN A 306 -28.30 -23.45 21.25
C ASN A 306 -27.79 -23.09 19.85
N LEU A 307 -28.69 -23.04 18.88
CA LEU A 307 -28.39 -22.86 17.46
C LEU A 307 -28.98 -21.53 16.96
N GLY A 308 -28.20 -20.79 16.18
CA GLY A 308 -28.71 -19.65 15.41
C GLY A 308 -29.53 -20.10 14.19
N ALA A 309 -30.46 -19.26 13.73
CA ALA A 309 -31.23 -19.51 12.50
C ALA A 309 -30.31 -19.64 11.26
N GLY A 310 -30.34 -20.75 10.54
CA GLY A 310 -29.53 -20.99 9.35
C GLY A 310 -29.42 -22.47 8.97
N SER A 311 -28.67 -22.78 7.91
CA SER A 311 -28.40 -24.14 7.46
C SER A 311 -27.17 -24.73 8.15
N TYR A 312 -27.31 -25.97 8.63
CA TYR A 312 -26.27 -26.77 9.27
C TYR A 312 -26.07 -28.06 8.48
N THR A 313 -24.84 -28.56 8.46
CA THR A 313 -24.49 -29.90 7.98
C THR A 313 -24.23 -30.81 9.18
N LEU A 314 -25.02 -31.86 9.29
CA LEU A 314 -24.85 -32.94 10.24
C LEU A 314 -24.04 -34.07 9.59
N THR A 315 -22.93 -34.47 10.22
CA THR A 315 -22.15 -35.65 9.83
C THR A 315 -22.11 -36.66 10.96
N PHE A 316 -22.16 -37.94 10.62
CA PHE A 316 -22.11 -39.05 11.57
C PHE A 316 -21.80 -40.36 10.85
N PHE A 317 -21.28 -41.33 11.60
CA PHE A 317 -21.23 -42.71 11.14
C PHE A 317 -22.41 -43.49 11.68
N ALA A 318 -22.98 -44.36 10.86
CA ALA A 318 -24.00 -45.31 11.30
C ALA A 318 -23.83 -46.71 10.69
N VAL A 319 -24.30 -47.72 11.42
CA VAL A 319 -24.31 -49.12 10.99
C VAL A 319 -25.51 -49.86 11.57
N GLY A 320 -26.09 -50.75 10.78
CA GLY A 320 -27.19 -51.62 11.20
C GLY A 320 -26.74 -52.88 11.94
N ARG A 321 -27.64 -53.48 12.69
CA ARG A 321 -27.42 -54.80 13.30
C ARG A 321 -28.16 -55.88 12.51
N ASN A 322 -27.45 -56.92 12.06
CA ASN A 322 -28.07 -58.09 11.41
C ASN A 322 -28.24 -59.23 12.42
N CYS A 323 -29.34 -59.29 13.19
CA CYS A 323 -29.33 -60.18 14.37
C CYS A 323 -30.65 -60.79 14.84
N CYS A 324 -31.82 -60.20 14.60
CA CYS A 324 -33.00 -60.64 15.37
C CYS A 324 -34.30 -60.89 14.58
N ASP A 325 -34.45 -60.38 13.36
CA ASP A 325 -35.63 -60.66 12.52
C ASP A 325 -35.28 -61.38 11.21
N GLY A 326 -34.00 -61.70 10.97
CA GLY A 326 -33.52 -62.40 9.77
C GLY A 326 -33.64 -61.60 8.47
N SER A 327 -34.06 -60.34 8.50
CA SER A 327 -34.34 -59.54 7.31
C SER A 327 -33.10 -59.00 6.59
N GLY A 328 -31.95 -58.99 7.25
CA GLY A 328 -30.76 -58.30 6.77
C GLY A 328 -30.89 -56.77 6.78
N GLN A 329 -31.93 -56.22 7.40
CA GLN A 329 -32.21 -54.79 7.44
C GLN A 329 -31.94 -54.19 8.81
N SER A 330 -31.42 -52.96 8.81
CA SER A 330 -31.20 -52.18 10.03
C SER A 330 -32.48 -51.49 10.50
N ASN A 331 -32.44 -50.92 11.70
CA ASN A 331 -33.51 -50.06 12.18
C ASN A 331 -33.52 -48.76 11.37
N PRO A 332 -34.58 -48.44 10.61
CA PRO A 332 -34.76 -47.10 10.09
C PRO A 332 -34.82 -46.08 11.24
N VAL A 333 -34.05 -45.01 11.12
CA VAL A 333 -33.98 -43.94 12.12
C VAL A 333 -34.31 -42.61 11.44
N ASN A 334 -35.28 -41.91 12.01
CA ASN A 334 -35.60 -40.53 11.67
C ASN A 334 -34.69 -39.60 12.49
N ILE A 335 -34.00 -38.71 11.79
CA ILE A 335 -33.27 -37.61 12.38
C ILE A 335 -34.15 -36.36 12.31
N GLN A 336 -34.36 -35.76 13.47
CA GLN A 336 -35.35 -34.70 13.67
C GLN A 336 -34.70 -33.46 14.26
N LEU A 337 -35.23 -32.30 13.87
CA LEU A 337 -34.98 -31.03 14.53
C LEU A 337 -36.31 -30.56 15.12
N ASN A 338 -36.35 -30.32 16.43
CA ASN A 338 -37.55 -29.88 17.14
C ASN A 338 -38.79 -30.77 16.84
N GLY A 339 -38.57 -32.09 16.74
CA GLY A 339 -39.60 -33.08 16.43
C GLY A 339 -39.97 -33.24 14.96
N THR A 340 -39.44 -32.39 14.06
CA THR A 340 -39.67 -32.51 12.61
C THR A 340 -38.56 -33.31 11.95
N THR A 341 -38.90 -34.42 11.29
CA THR A 341 -37.94 -35.23 10.53
C THR A 341 -37.42 -34.47 9.31
N PHE A 342 -36.10 -34.31 9.21
CA PHE A 342 -35.44 -33.74 8.02
C PHE A 342 -34.58 -34.76 7.26
N TYR A 343 -34.24 -35.87 7.91
CA TYR A 343 -33.47 -36.94 7.28
C TYR A 343 -33.89 -38.30 7.85
N SER A 344 -33.99 -39.31 7.00
CA SER A 344 -34.24 -40.69 7.40
C SER A 344 -33.09 -41.55 6.91
N VAL A 345 -32.55 -42.38 7.80
CA VAL A 345 -31.40 -43.24 7.49
C VAL A 345 -31.74 -44.68 7.83
N GLN A 346 -31.38 -45.59 6.93
CA GLN A 346 -31.39 -47.03 7.15
C GLN A 346 -30.04 -47.60 6.70
N PRO A 347 -29.04 -47.65 7.60
CA PRO A 347 -27.68 -48.00 7.21
C PRO A 347 -27.50 -49.49 6.90
N PRO A 348 -26.49 -49.86 6.10
CA PRO A 348 -26.18 -51.27 5.88
C PRO A 348 -25.75 -51.94 7.18
N VAL A 349 -25.99 -53.24 7.29
CA VAL A 349 -25.77 -54.01 8.53
C VAL A 349 -24.33 -54.52 8.72
N SER A 350 -23.46 -54.36 7.72
CA SER A 350 -22.11 -54.95 7.70
C SER A 350 -20.96 -53.93 7.72
N LYS A 351 -21.25 -52.64 7.60
CA LYS A 351 -20.22 -51.60 7.47
C LYS A 351 -20.65 -50.26 8.04
N TRP A 352 -19.78 -49.66 8.86
CA TRP A 352 -19.90 -48.25 9.23
C TRP A 352 -19.88 -47.38 7.99
N THR A 353 -20.98 -46.66 7.78
CA THR A 353 -21.15 -45.75 6.65
C THR A 353 -21.17 -44.33 7.19
N ASN A 354 -20.38 -43.46 6.57
CA ASN A 354 -20.40 -42.04 6.88
C ASN A 354 -21.60 -41.40 6.16
N TYR A 355 -22.40 -40.64 6.91
CA TYR A 355 -23.53 -39.89 6.41
C TYR A 355 -23.27 -38.41 6.58
N SER A 356 -23.77 -37.63 5.63
CA SER A 356 -23.76 -36.18 5.64
C SER A 356 -25.10 -35.69 5.13
N THR A 357 -25.77 -34.84 5.89
CA THR A 357 -27.07 -34.27 5.53
C THR A 357 -27.20 -32.86 6.07
N THR A 358 -28.12 -32.07 5.53
CA THR A 358 -28.33 -30.69 5.96
C THR A 358 -29.69 -30.52 6.64
N PHE A 359 -29.74 -29.58 7.60
CA PHE A 359 -30.99 -29.16 8.24
C PHE A 359 -31.00 -27.64 8.44
N ASN A 360 -32.20 -27.08 8.50
CA ASN A 360 -32.41 -25.64 8.66
C ASN A 360 -33.01 -25.33 10.02
N VAL A 361 -32.40 -24.39 10.74
CA VAL A 361 -32.97 -23.76 11.94
C VAL A 361 -33.66 -22.47 11.51
N THR A 362 -34.96 -22.34 11.77
CA THR A 362 -35.74 -21.16 11.36
C THR A 362 -35.73 -20.04 12.40
N THR A 363 -35.59 -20.40 13.68
CA THR A 363 -35.55 -19.44 14.80
C THR A 363 -34.35 -19.73 15.68
N THR A 364 -33.56 -18.69 15.98
CA THR A 364 -32.42 -18.78 16.89
C THR A 364 -32.87 -19.16 18.29
N GLY A 365 -32.15 -20.08 18.94
CA GLY A 365 -32.37 -20.47 20.33
C GLY A 365 -32.11 -21.96 20.55
N ASN A 366 -32.71 -22.50 21.60
CA ASN A 366 -32.60 -23.92 21.91
C ASN A 366 -33.34 -24.76 20.87
N ASN A 367 -32.60 -25.62 20.20
CA ASN A 367 -33.06 -26.55 19.18
C ASN A 367 -32.71 -27.97 19.60
N VAL A 368 -33.64 -28.91 19.47
CA VAL A 368 -33.46 -30.30 19.89
C VAL A 368 -33.17 -31.16 18.66
N LEU A 369 -31.92 -31.60 18.52
CA LEU A 369 -31.53 -32.59 17.52
C LEU A 369 -31.81 -33.99 18.09
N SER A 370 -32.64 -34.77 17.41
CA SER A 370 -33.07 -36.11 17.86
C SER A 370 -32.83 -37.17 16.82
N PHE A 371 -32.50 -38.37 17.26
CA PHE A 371 -32.43 -39.59 16.48
C PHE A 371 -33.48 -40.54 17.04
N VAL A 372 -34.44 -40.95 16.23
CA VAL A 372 -35.64 -41.69 16.66
C VAL A 372 -35.81 -42.91 15.78
N GLY A 373 -35.72 -44.10 16.37
CA GLY A 373 -35.97 -45.34 15.67
C GLY A 373 -37.45 -45.48 15.31
N THR A 374 -37.75 -46.06 14.15
CA THR A 374 -39.13 -46.15 13.63
C THR A 374 -39.63 -47.59 13.52
N TRP A 375 -38.79 -48.59 13.79
CA TRP A 375 -39.18 -49.98 13.70
C TRP A 375 -39.85 -50.49 14.98
N SER A 376 -41.03 -51.11 14.83
CA SER A 376 -41.81 -51.68 15.94
C SER A 376 -42.07 -53.19 15.80
N ALA A 377 -41.83 -53.79 14.63
CA ALA A 377 -42.17 -55.19 14.33
C ALA A 377 -41.01 -56.16 14.64
N GLY A 378 -40.45 -56.10 15.84
CA GLY A 378 -39.33 -56.94 16.30
C GLY A 378 -38.04 -56.17 16.56
N ASP A 379 -36.95 -56.86 16.90
CA ASP A 379 -35.66 -56.19 17.19
C ASP A 379 -34.92 -55.87 15.90
N ARG A 380 -34.95 -54.57 15.55
CA ARG A 380 -33.98 -53.97 14.66
C ARG A 380 -33.24 -52.88 15.41
N SER A 381 -31.96 -52.75 15.10
CA SER A 381 -31.09 -51.81 15.79
C SER A 381 -30.10 -51.11 14.86
N THR A 382 -29.82 -49.84 15.15
CA THR A 382 -28.87 -49.00 14.40
C THR A 382 -27.96 -48.25 15.36
N ALA A 383 -26.65 -48.39 15.17
CA ALA A 383 -25.64 -47.70 15.95
C ALA A 383 -25.17 -46.41 15.26
N PHE A 384 -24.81 -45.42 16.06
CA PHE A 384 -24.31 -44.11 15.67
C PHE A 384 -23.02 -43.75 16.40
N GLN A 385 -22.09 -43.09 15.72
CA GLN A 385 -20.87 -42.56 16.31
C GLN A 385 -20.37 -41.32 15.55
N ASN A 386 -19.50 -40.54 16.21
CA ASN A 386 -18.86 -39.35 15.66
C ASN A 386 -19.87 -38.32 15.12
N ILE A 387 -20.97 -38.14 15.86
CA ILE A 387 -21.99 -37.17 15.50
C ILE A 387 -21.39 -35.77 15.67
N SER A 388 -21.38 -35.01 14.59
CA SER A 388 -20.89 -33.64 14.60
C SER A 388 -21.77 -32.76 13.71
N ILE A 389 -21.86 -31.49 14.07
CA ILE A 389 -22.50 -30.49 13.24
C ILE A 389 -21.45 -29.46 12.82
N SER A 390 -21.62 -28.96 11.62
CA SER A 390 -20.89 -27.82 11.10
C SER A 390 -21.88 -26.86 10.44
N GLY A 391 -21.56 -25.58 10.41
CA GLY A 391 -22.48 -24.55 9.92
C GLY A 391 -23.39 -24.01 11.02
N GLY A 392 -24.43 -23.27 10.59
CA GLY A 392 -25.31 -22.52 11.46
C GLY A 392 -25.22 -21.02 11.36
N ALA A 393 -26.38 -20.35 11.31
CA ALA A 393 -26.55 -18.91 11.04
C ALA A 393 -25.38 -18.27 10.32
N ASN A 394 -24.89 -18.98 9.30
CA ASN A 394 -23.96 -18.42 8.39
C ASN A 394 -24.87 -17.59 7.51
N SER A 395 -24.74 -16.27 7.59
CA SER A 395 -24.71 -15.54 6.33
C SER A 395 -23.65 -16.28 5.50
N ALA A 396 -24.06 -17.26 4.68
CA ALA A 396 -23.15 -18.04 3.86
C ALA A 396 -22.18 -17.05 3.24
N GLY A 397 -20.89 -17.17 3.59
CA GLY A 397 -19.94 -16.11 3.32
C GLY A 397 -20.06 -15.73 1.84
N SER A 398 -20.38 -14.48 1.56
CA SER A 398 -20.82 -14.06 0.24
C SER A 398 -19.67 -13.64 -0.68
N TYR A 399 -18.45 -13.64 -0.15
CA TYR A 399 -17.28 -13.10 -0.82
C TYR A 399 -16.56 -14.17 -1.64
N THR A 400 -16.35 -13.87 -2.91
CA THR A 400 -15.34 -14.56 -3.73
C THR A 400 -13.95 -13.98 -3.46
N TYR A 401 -12.90 -14.59 -4.01
CA TYR A 401 -11.54 -14.05 -3.97
C TYR A 401 -11.48 -12.60 -4.45
N SER A 402 -12.05 -12.32 -5.62
CA SER A 402 -12.05 -10.97 -6.21
C SER A 402 -12.79 -9.96 -5.32
N MET A 403 -13.93 -10.35 -4.77
CA MET A 403 -14.70 -9.49 -3.86
C MET A 403 -13.93 -9.19 -2.57
N CYS A 404 -13.26 -10.19 -1.99
CA CYS A 404 -12.52 -10.01 -0.74
C CYS A 404 -11.26 -9.18 -0.95
N LYS A 405 -10.55 -9.41 -2.07
CA LYS A 405 -9.43 -8.58 -2.52
C LYS A 405 -9.85 -7.11 -2.66
N GLU A 406 -10.93 -6.84 -3.39
CA GLU A 406 -11.42 -5.48 -3.59
C GLU A 406 -11.87 -4.83 -2.29
N ALA A 407 -12.50 -5.60 -1.39
CA ALA A 407 -12.91 -5.09 -0.10
C ALA A 407 -11.72 -4.73 0.79
N ALA A 408 -10.66 -5.55 0.79
CA ALA A 408 -9.40 -5.24 1.45
C ALA A 408 -8.74 -3.97 0.90
N ILE A 409 -8.67 -3.84 -0.44
CA ILE A 409 -8.16 -2.64 -1.11
C ILE A 409 -8.99 -1.41 -0.70
N SER A 410 -10.33 -1.52 -0.76
CA SER A 410 -11.24 -0.42 -0.42
C SER A 410 -11.11 0.05 1.03
N GLY A 411 -10.83 -0.90 1.94
CA GLY A 411 -10.63 -0.62 3.36
C GLY A 411 -9.22 -0.18 3.74
N GLY A 412 -8.27 -0.14 2.80
CA GLY A 412 -6.86 0.18 3.11
C GLY A 412 -6.14 -0.92 3.90
N TYR A 413 -6.49 -2.18 3.64
CA TYR A 413 -5.82 -3.35 4.23
C TYR A 413 -4.81 -3.95 3.26
N ARG A 414 -3.67 -4.40 3.79
CA ARG A 414 -2.61 -5.09 3.05
C ARG A 414 -2.90 -6.59 2.88
N TYR A 415 -3.45 -7.20 3.92
CA TYR A 415 -3.72 -8.63 3.95
C TYR A 415 -5.22 -8.90 3.90
N PHE A 416 -5.58 -9.96 3.19
CA PHE A 416 -6.93 -10.52 3.25
C PHE A 416 -6.89 -12.03 3.24
N ALA A 417 -7.95 -12.65 3.75
CA ALA A 417 -8.10 -14.09 3.76
C ALA A 417 -9.54 -14.50 3.49
N LEU A 418 -9.69 -15.67 2.86
CA LEU A 418 -10.97 -16.36 2.73
C LEU A 418 -11.04 -17.52 3.73
N GLN A 419 -12.13 -17.59 4.48
CA GLN A 419 -12.41 -18.61 5.49
C GLN A 419 -13.81 -19.25 5.31
N ASN A 420 -13.97 -20.50 5.73
CA ASN A 420 -15.17 -21.33 5.59
C ASN A 420 -15.73 -21.30 4.15
N VAL A 421 -14.83 -21.48 3.19
CA VAL A 421 -15.17 -21.42 1.77
C VAL A 421 -15.97 -22.64 1.35
N ASN A 422 -17.02 -22.42 0.56
CA ASN A 422 -17.66 -23.43 -0.25
C ASN A 422 -16.92 -23.56 -1.60
N THR A 423 -16.24 -24.68 -1.81
CA THR A 423 -15.34 -24.88 -2.97
C THR A 423 -16.08 -24.97 -4.30
N GLN A 424 -17.36 -25.36 -4.32
CA GLN A 424 -18.17 -25.41 -5.54
C GLN A 424 -18.58 -24.01 -6.01
N THR A 425 -18.95 -23.12 -5.09
CA THR A 425 -19.40 -21.75 -5.40
C THR A 425 -18.27 -20.73 -5.37
N SER A 426 -17.10 -21.09 -4.83
CA SER A 426 -15.94 -20.21 -4.59
C SER A 426 -16.27 -19.01 -3.70
N LYS A 427 -17.17 -19.20 -2.73
CA LYS A 427 -17.63 -18.15 -1.80
C LYS A 427 -17.31 -18.51 -0.35
N GLY A 428 -16.89 -17.53 0.44
CA GLY A 428 -16.60 -17.66 1.86
C GLY A 428 -16.64 -16.32 2.59
N TYR A 429 -16.15 -16.29 3.83
CA TYR A 429 -16.03 -15.07 4.62
C TYR A 429 -14.72 -14.36 4.31
N CYS A 430 -14.79 -13.02 4.24
CA CYS A 430 -13.63 -12.19 4.01
C CYS A 430 -13.08 -11.65 5.33
N ALA A 431 -11.83 -11.98 5.65
CA ALA A 431 -11.10 -11.41 6.75
C ALA A 431 -9.98 -10.50 6.23
N VAL A 432 -9.69 -9.40 6.93
CA VAL A 432 -8.68 -8.41 6.52
C VAL A 432 -7.78 -8.01 7.69
N SER A 433 -6.55 -7.61 7.38
CA SER A 433 -5.57 -7.20 8.39
C SER A 433 -4.46 -6.32 7.80
N ASN A 434 -3.80 -5.54 8.65
CA ASN A 434 -2.53 -4.87 8.38
C ASN A 434 -1.36 -5.45 9.21
N ASN A 435 -1.62 -6.51 9.99
CA ASN A 435 -0.67 -7.15 10.89
C ASN A 435 -0.45 -8.62 10.45
N SER A 436 0.68 -8.88 9.80
CA SER A 436 1.07 -10.22 9.36
C SER A 436 1.38 -11.16 10.53
N VAL A 437 1.99 -10.64 11.61
CA VAL A 437 2.33 -11.45 12.79
C VAL A 437 1.05 -11.95 13.45
N GLY A 438 0.06 -11.06 13.62
CA GLY A 438 -1.27 -11.44 14.11
C GLY A 438 -1.93 -12.51 13.22
N ALA A 439 -2.00 -12.27 11.91
CA ALA A 439 -2.65 -13.16 10.95
C ALA A 439 -2.03 -14.57 10.86
N THR A 440 -0.77 -14.74 11.29
CA THR A 440 -0.02 -16.01 11.22
C THR A 440 0.27 -16.65 12.58
N SER A 441 -0.08 -15.96 13.68
CA SER A 441 0.32 -16.30 15.05
C SER A 441 -0.10 -17.69 15.55
N ASN A 442 -1.23 -18.22 15.06
CA ASN A 442 -1.73 -19.54 15.45
C ASN A 442 -1.13 -20.70 14.63
N GLY A 443 -0.15 -20.41 13.77
CA GLY A 443 0.52 -21.42 12.94
C GLY A 443 -0.32 -21.91 11.75
N ILE A 444 0.25 -22.87 11.02
CA ILE A 444 -0.35 -23.41 9.80
C ILE A 444 -1.57 -24.26 10.15
N SER A 445 -2.67 -24.09 9.41
CA SER A 445 -3.89 -24.88 9.59
C SER A 445 -3.84 -26.20 8.83
N TYR A 446 -4.01 -27.29 9.57
CA TYR A 446 -4.08 -28.65 9.04
C TYR A 446 -5.40 -29.32 9.41
N VAL A 447 -5.83 -30.26 8.58
CA VAL A 447 -6.88 -31.23 8.89
C VAL A 447 -6.31 -32.64 8.76
N VAL A 448 -6.72 -33.54 9.65
CA VAL A 448 -6.29 -34.94 9.61
C VAL A 448 -6.90 -35.60 8.39
N SER A 449 -6.07 -36.05 7.45
CA SER A 449 -6.49 -36.71 6.21
C SER A 449 -6.46 -38.23 6.31
N GLY A 450 -5.73 -38.80 7.27
CA GLY A 450 -5.61 -40.24 7.48
C GLY A 450 -4.61 -40.64 8.57
N GLY A 451 -4.34 -41.94 8.70
CA GLY A 451 -3.33 -42.49 9.61
C GLY A 451 -2.55 -43.65 8.98
N PHE A 452 -1.23 -43.70 9.23
CA PHE A 452 -0.32 -44.73 8.71
C PHE A 452 0.20 -45.61 9.85
N ALA A 453 0.16 -46.93 9.65
CA ALA A 453 0.73 -47.88 10.60
C ALA A 453 2.26 -47.88 10.49
N LEU A 454 2.96 -47.59 11.59
CA LEU A 454 4.41 -47.69 11.69
C LEU A 454 4.87 -49.09 12.11
N TRP A 455 4.06 -49.76 12.92
CA TRP A 455 4.29 -51.13 13.40
C TRP A 455 2.97 -51.79 13.77
N ALA A 456 2.85 -53.11 13.61
CA ALA A 456 1.67 -53.88 14.01
C ALA A 456 2.06 -55.27 14.53
N SER A 457 1.24 -55.84 15.42
CA SER A 457 1.40 -57.22 15.92
C SER A 457 1.04 -58.28 14.89
N GLY A 458 0.30 -57.93 13.83
CA GLY A 458 -0.14 -58.88 12.79
C GLY A 458 -1.26 -59.82 13.26
N THR A 459 -1.97 -59.46 14.33
CA THR A 459 -3.03 -60.30 14.94
C THR A 459 -4.44 -59.93 14.45
N TYR A 460 -4.53 -59.34 13.26
CA TYR A 460 -5.80 -58.93 12.64
C TYR A 460 -6.73 -60.12 12.37
N GLY A 461 -8.04 -59.88 12.45
CA GLY A 461 -9.08 -60.91 12.32
C GLY A 461 -9.28 -61.79 13.57
N LYS A 462 -8.72 -61.41 14.73
CA LYS A 462 -8.82 -62.18 15.98
C LYS A 462 -9.67 -61.43 17.01
N SER A 463 -10.88 -61.90 17.29
CA SER A 463 -11.75 -61.26 18.29
C SER A 463 -11.35 -61.61 19.73
N GLY A 464 -11.76 -60.77 20.68
CA GLY A 464 -11.51 -60.99 22.12
C GLY A 464 -10.06 -60.77 22.55
N CYS A 465 -9.27 -60.04 21.75
CA CYS A 465 -7.88 -59.77 22.07
C CYS A 465 -7.71 -58.56 23.00
N SER A 466 -6.65 -58.58 23.80
CA SER A 466 -6.13 -57.43 24.54
C SER A 466 -4.61 -57.43 24.48
N ALA A 467 -3.98 -56.28 24.58
CA ALA A 467 -2.54 -56.21 24.75
C ALA A 467 -2.16 -56.11 26.23
N ILE A 468 -1.01 -56.65 26.62
CA ILE A 468 -0.46 -56.56 27.96
C ILE A 468 1.06 -56.39 27.90
N LEU A 469 1.63 -55.52 28.73
CA LEU A 469 3.05 -55.56 29.02
C LEU A 469 3.30 -56.59 30.12
N THR A 470 3.90 -57.73 29.78
CA THR A 470 4.09 -58.84 30.72
C THR A 470 5.11 -58.52 31.81
N THR A 471 5.08 -59.28 32.90
CA THR A 471 6.10 -59.22 33.97
C THR A 471 7.43 -59.84 33.57
N GLN A 472 7.57 -60.31 32.32
CA GLN A 472 8.80 -60.81 31.70
C GLN A 472 9.34 -59.85 30.63
N GLY A 473 8.77 -58.65 30.51
CA GLY A 473 9.25 -57.60 29.60
C GLY A 473 8.88 -57.80 28.14
N ALA A 474 7.78 -58.50 27.85
CA ALA A 474 7.25 -58.61 26.49
C ALA A 474 5.93 -57.83 26.36
N LEU A 475 5.75 -57.12 25.25
CA LEU A 475 4.42 -56.64 24.85
C LEU A 475 3.72 -57.79 24.12
N SER A 476 2.65 -58.30 24.70
CA SER A 476 1.92 -59.47 24.21
C SER A 476 0.50 -59.10 23.81
N VAL A 477 0.00 -59.72 22.74
CA VAL A 477 -1.44 -59.75 22.45
C VAL A 477 -1.98 -61.09 22.91
N VAL A 478 -2.98 -61.03 23.79
CA VAL A 478 -3.59 -62.17 24.47
C VAL A 478 -5.02 -62.34 23.98
N GLN A 479 -5.35 -63.55 23.53
CA GLN A 479 -6.70 -63.97 23.15
C GLN A 479 -7.15 -65.08 24.11
N ASN A 480 -8.26 -64.86 24.82
CA ASN A 480 -8.83 -65.84 25.77
C ASN A 480 -7.80 -66.41 26.78
N GLY A 481 -6.88 -65.56 27.26
CA GLY A 481 -5.83 -65.95 28.21
C GLY A 481 -4.55 -66.52 27.57
N THR A 482 -4.54 -66.78 26.27
CA THR A 482 -3.37 -67.30 25.54
C THR A 482 -2.68 -66.18 24.77
N SER A 483 -1.35 -66.04 24.95
CA SER A 483 -0.53 -65.13 24.13
C SER A 483 -0.47 -65.62 22.68
N ILE A 484 -1.04 -64.84 21.75
CA ILE A 484 -1.00 -65.12 20.30
C ILE A 484 0.07 -64.29 19.57
N PHE A 485 0.65 -63.30 20.25
CA PHE A 485 1.80 -62.53 19.81
C PHE A 485 2.58 -62.08 21.04
N ALA A 486 3.91 -62.01 20.95
CA ALA A 486 4.76 -61.39 21.95
C ALA A 486 6.02 -60.79 21.30
N THR A 487 6.42 -59.60 21.74
CA THR A 487 7.73 -59.04 21.36
C THR A 487 8.87 -59.86 21.96
N PRO A 488 10.05 -59.90 21.32
CA PRO A 488 11.27 -60.46 21.92
C PRO A 488 11.56 -59.90 23.31
N ASN A 489 12.00 -60.75 24.23
CA ASN A 489 12.36 -60.38 25.60
C ASN A 489 13.61 -61.11 26.12
N SER A 490 14.50 -61.57 25.24
CA SER A 490 15.73 -62.29 25.62
C SER A 490 16.64 -61.49 26.57
N ASN A 491 16.63 -60.16 26.44
CA ASN A 491 17.37 -59.21 27.29
C ASN A 491 16.77 -59.08 28.72
N SER A 492 15.62 -59.69 28.99
CA SER A 492 15.00 -59.72 30.31
C SER A 492 15.74 -60.60 31.31
N ASN A 493 16.68 -61.45 30.87
CA ASN A 493 17.40 -62.35 31.76
C ASN A 493 18.48 -61.65 32.61
N PRO A 494 18.65 -62.06 33.88
CA PRO A 494 17.77 -62.96 34.64
C PRO A 494 16.41 -62.29 34.95
N SER A 495 15.33 -63.07 34.83
CA SER A 495 13.93 -62.58 34.80
C SER A 495 13.43 -61.91 36.08
N ASN A 496 14.10 -62.14 37.20
CA ASN A 496 13.79 -61.54 38.51
C ASN A 496 14.72 -60.38 38.88
N TYR A 497 15.68 -60.00 38.03
CA TYR A 497 16.53 -58.85 38.30
C TYR A 497 15.75 -57.55 38.14
N LEU A 498 15.65 -56.77 39.22
CA LEU A 498 14.88 -55.53 39.28
C LEU A 498 15.68 -54.33 38.79
N GLY A 499 16.98 -54.28 39.09
CA GLY A 499 17.82 -53.16 38.71
C GLY A 499 18.98 -52.92 39.64
N CYS A 500 19.75 -51.89 39.30
CA CYS A 500 20.87 -51.40 40.08
C CYS A 500 20.43 -50.19 40.90
N TYR A 501 20.50 -50.30 42.23
CA TYR A 501 20.07 -49.24 43.14
C TYR A 501 21.21 -48.83 44.06
N GLY A 502 21.26 -47.54 44.37
CA GLY A 502 22.22 -46.98 45.31
C GLY A 502 22.01 -47.52 46.72
N ASP A 503 23.05 -47.44 47.51
CA ASP A 503 23.09 -47.79 48.92
C ASP A 503 23.96 -46.76 49.65
N GLY A 504 24.02 -46.83 50.98
CA GLY A 504 24.83 -45.90 51.76
C GLY A 504 25.09 -46.37 53.17
N PRO A 505 25.74 -45.53 54.01
CA PRO A 505 25.98 -45.84 55.41
C PRO A 505 24.70 -46.20 56.17
N ASN A 506 23.59 -45.49 55.87
CA ASN A 506 22.25 -45.85 56.30
C ASN A 506 21.63 -46.80 55.27
N ARG A 507 21.97 -48.08 55.37
CA ARG A 507 21.67 -49.10 54.35
C ARG A 507 20.23 -49.06 53.82
N ALA A 508 20.08 -49.02 52.49
CA ALA A 508 18.78 -49.23 51.82
C ALA A 508 18.33 -50.69 51.93
N MET A 509 19.28 -51.62 51.95
CA MET A 509 19.03 -53.03 52.23
C MET A 509 20.01 -53.50 53.32
N PRO A 510 19.52 -53.95 54.49
CA PRO A 510 20.37 -54.55 55.51
C PRO A 510 21.23 -55.70 54.96
N LEU A 511 22.52 -55.70 55.30
CA LEU A 511 23.42 -56.79 54.93
C LEU A 511 23.25 -57.98 55.87
N TYR A 512 23.14 -59.17 55.29
CA TYR A 512 23.14 -60.43 56.02
C TYR A 512 24.53 -60.72 56.61
N ASN A 513 24.56 -61.32 57.80
CA ASN A 513 25.77 -61.77 58.49
C ASN A 513 26.90 -60.70 58.52
N GLY A 514 26.53 -59.47 58.91
CA GLY A 514 27.48 -58.36 59.04
C GLY A 514 28.12 -57.91 57.73
N GLY A 515 27.57 -58.28 56.56
CA GLY A 515 28.14 -57.95 55.26
C GLY A 515 29.30 -58.84 54.84
N SER A 516 29.32 -60.10 55.32
CA SER A 516 30.27 -61.09 54.84
C SER A 516 30.20 -61.25 53.31
N GLN A 517 31.36 -61.28 52.65
CA GLN A 517 31.51 -61.22 51.20
C GLN A 517 31.87 -62.61 50.63
N GLN A 518 30.95 -63.57 50.79
CA GLN A 518 31.19 -64.99 50.49
C GLN A 518 30.00 -65.70 49.84
N TYR A 519 29.01 -64.93 49.38
CA TYR A 519 27.75 -65.50 48.89
C TYR A 519 27.68 -65.48 47.37
N SER A 520 27.22 -66.57 46.78
CA SER A 520 26.75 -66.58 45.40
C SER A 520 25.32 -66.08 45.28
N TYR A 521 24.86 -65.82 44.05
CA TYR A 521 23.46 -65.53 43.75
C TYR A 521 22.51 -66.56 44.37
N ALA A 522 22.78 -67.86 44.15
CA ALA A 522 21.92 -68.94 44.63
C ALA A 522 21.90 -69.03 46.16
N GLN A 523 23.05 -68.80 46.81
CA GLN A 523 23.13 -68.77 48.28
C GLN A 523 22.36 -67.59 48.86
N CYS A 524 22.53 -66.38 48.29
CA CYS A 524 21.82 -65.20 48.78
C CYS A 524 20.30 -65.32 48.56
N GLN A 525 19.87 -65.90 47.43
CA GLN A 525 18.47 -66.22 47.18
C GLN A 525 17.92 -67.23 48.22
N ALA A 526 18.64 -68.31 48.49
CA ALA A 526 18.22 -69.30 49.50
C ALA A 526 18.10 -68.69 50.90
N ILE A 527 19.03 -67.80 51.27
CA ILE A 527 18.96 -67.03 52.52
C ILE A 527 17.73 -66.12 52.54
N ALA A 528 17.44 -65.44 51.43
CA ALA A 528 16.24 -64.61 51.32
C ALA A 528 14.96 -65.44 51.49
N GLN A 529 14.90 -66.65 50.95
CA GLN A 529 13.77 -67.57 51.14
C GLN A 529 13.65 -68.03 52.60
N GLN A 530 14.76 -68.43 53.22
CA GLN A 530 14.79 -68.87 54.62
C GLN A 530 14.35 -67.76 55.58
N THR A 531 14.79 -66.52 55.32
CA THR A 531 14.46 -65.34 56.12
C THR A 531 13.13 -64.70 55.74
N LYS A 532 12.42 -65.24 54.74
CA LYS A 532 11.17 -64.69 54.19
C LYS A 532 11.31 -63.23 53.74
N SER A 533 12.45 -62.90 53.14
CA SER A 533 12.72 -61.60 52.51
C SER A 533 12.19 -61.59 51.07
N ALA A 534 11.45 -60.56 50.70
CA ALA A 534 10.87 -60.39 49.37
C ALA A 534 11.92 -60.05 48.30
N TYR A 535 13.00 -59.38 48.71
CA TYR A 535 14.07 -58.94 47.82
C TYR A 535 15.43 -59.30 48.39
N PHE A 536 16.37 -59.59 47.51
CA PHE A 536 17.77 -59.76 47.85
C PHE A 536 18.66 -58.98 46.90
N GLY A 537 19.82 -58.56 47.39
CA GLY A 537 20.79 -57.75 46.67
C GLY A 537 22.16 -58.40 46.70
N LEU A 538 22.87 -58.35 45.58
CA LEU A 538 24.29 -58.70 45.52
C LEU A 538 25.12 -57.41 45.43
N GLN A 539 26.11 -57.28 46.31
CA GLN A 539 27.04 -56.15 46.35
C GLN A 539 28.50 -56.64 46.40
N ASN A 540 29.37 -55.90 45.73
CA ASN A 540 30.83 -56.09 45.64
C ASN A 540 31.29 -57.48 45.14
N SER A 541 30.54 -58.18 44.30
CA SER A 541 31.03 -59.45 43.74
C SER A 541 31.86 -59.25 42.48
N SER A 542 33.01 -59.92 42.42
CA SER A 542 33.87 -59.99 41.23
C SER A 542 33.89 -61.36 40.56
N SER A 543 33.48 -62.42 41.27
CA SER A 543 33.52 -63.82 40.78
C SER A 543 32.16 -64.50 40.70
N GLY A 544 31.08 -63.87 41.18
CA GLY A 544 29.75 -64.48 41.32
C GLY A 544 29.59 -65.39 42.55
N THR A 545 30.66 -65.63 43.30
CA THR A 545 30.69 -66.46 44.52
C THR A 545 31.13 -65.70 45.78
N ASN A 546 31.48 -64.43 45.63
CA ASN A 546 32.02 -63.57 46.68
C ASN A 546 31.19 -62.28 46.85
N ALA A 547 29.87 -62.35 46.76
CA ALA A 547 29.00 -61.21 46.99
C ALA A 547 28.76 -61.01 48.50
N GLN A 548 28.54 -59.75 48.88
CA GLN A 548 27.76 -59.43 50.08
C GLN A 548 26.28 -59.64 49.75
N CYS A 549 25.55 -60.25 50.67
CA CYS A 549 24.12 -60.51 50.53
C CYS A 549 23.32 -59.45 51.30
N ALA A 550 22.46 -58.71 50.60
CA ALA A 550 21.55 -57.74 51.19
C ALA A 550 20.12 -58.26 51.14
N LEU A 551 19.29 -57.99 52.15
CA LEU A 551 17.92 -58.51 52.25
C LEU A 551 16.94 -57.38 52.55
N SER A 552 15.76 -57.40 51.95
CA SER A 552 14.71 -56.40 52.24
C SER A 552 13.31 -56.94 51.97
N ASN A 553 12.33 -56.38 52.67
CA ASN A 553 10.90 -56.55 52.41
C ASN A 553 10.22 -55.27 51.89
N ASN A 554 10.97 -54.16 51.77
CA ASN A 554 10.44 -52.87 51.37
C ASN A 554 11.14 -52.38 50.10
N LEU A 555 10.46 -52.51 48.96
CA LEU A 555 11.01 -52.08 47.67
C LEU A 555 11.27 -50.57 47.61
N GLY A 556 10.40 -49.76 48.22
CA GLY A 556 10.57 -48.30 48.26
C GLY A 556 11.84 -47.88 49.00
N GLN A 557 12.16 -48.56 50.12
CA GLN A 557 13.43 -48.37 50.84
C GLN A 557 14.62 -48.84 50.00
N THR A 558 14.52 -50.03 49.39
CA THR A 558 15.56 -50.59 48.52
C THR A 558 15.92 -49.63 47.37
N MET A 559 14.93 -48.92 46.84
CA MET A 559 15.08 -47.92 45.76
C MET A 559 15.37 -46.50 46.29
N GLY A 560 15.48 -46.30 47.61
CA GLY A 560 15.46 -44.99 48.25
C GLY A 560 16.64 -44.07 47.91
N TYR A 561 17.78 -44.65 47.53
CA TYR A 561 18.94 -43.90 47.02
C TYR A 561 18.93 -43.71 45.49
N GLY A 562 17.86 -44.13 44.82
CA GLY A 562 17.71 -44.03 43.38
C GLY A 562 18.55 -45.05 42.60
N LYS A 563 18.54 -44.90 41.26
CA LYS A 563 19.27 -45.76 40.34
C LYS A 563 20.78 -45.55 40.48
N ALA A 564 21.53 -46.64 40.58
CA ALA A 564 22.99 -46.64 40.51
C ALA A 564 23.50 -47.08 39.14
N GLY A 565 24.70 -46.62 38.75
CA GLY A 565 25.32 -46.92 37.45
C GLY A 565 26.44 -47.96 37.47
N ASN A 566 26.81 -48.46 38.66
CA ASN A 566 28.01 -49.26 38.87
C ASN A 566 27.73 -50.75 39.16
N CYS A 567 26.54 -51.27 38.81
CA CYS A 567 26.32 -52.72 38.80
C CYS A 567 26.86 -53.32 37.50
N THR A 568 27.58 -54.43 37.61
CA THR A 568 28.19 -55.14 36.49
C THR A 568 27.58 -56.51 36.33
N ARG A 569 27.47 -56.97 35.08
CA ARG A 569 27.10 -58.34 34.78
C ARG A 569 28.35 -59.21 34.89
N ILE A 570 28.28 -60.27 35.70
CA ILE A 570 29.40 -61.18 36.02
C ILE A 570 29.35 -62.40 35.10
N GLY A 571 30.42 -63.21 35.10
CA GLY A 571 30.59 -64.35 34.19
C GLY A 571 29.54 -65.46 34.33
N ASP A 572 28.83 -65.52 35.46
CA ASP A 572 27.70 -66.44 35.69
C ASP A 572 26.37 -65.94 35.10
N GLY A 573 26.38 -64.76 34.46
CA GLY A 573 25.22 -64.14 33.83
C GLY A 573 24.36 -63.28 34.77
N THR A 574 24.65 -63.28 36.07
CA THR A 574 24.00 -62.42 37.07
C THR A 574 24.63 -61.03 37.11
N TYR A 575 24.02 -60.11 37.84
CA TYR A 575 24.51 -58.78 38.16
C TYR A 575 24.94 -58.68 39.63
N SER A 576 26.02 -57.94 39.89
CA SER A 576 26.40 -57.49 41.23
C SER A 576 26.61 -55.97 41.25
N GLY A 577 26.20 -55.33 42.34
CA GLY A 577 26.50 -53.93 42.58
C GLY A 577 27.98 -53.72 42.93
N GLY A 578 28.51 -52.55 42.61
CA GLY A 578 29.80 -52.10 43.11
C GLY A 578 29.69 -51.54 44.53
N GLY A 579 30.70 -50.80 44.96
CA GLY A 579 30.67 -50.10 46.25
C GLY A 579 29.42 -49.24 46.36
N TRP A 580 28.68 -49.39 47.47
CA TRP A 580 27.44 -48.67 47.75
C TRP A 580 26.35 -48.80 46.68
N SER A 581 26.28 -49.92 45.98
CA SER A 581 25.11 -50.27 45.19
C SER A 581 24.74 -51.73 45.35
N ASN A 582 23.47 -52.03 45.19
CA ASN A 582 22.95 -53.38 45.22
C ASN A 582 22.39 -53.70 43.83
N ALA A 583 22.82 -54.82 43.24
CA ALA A 583 22.09 -55.46 42.16
C ALA A 583 20.93 -56.21 42.78
N VAL A 584 19.71 -55.67 42.64
CA VAL A 584 18.54 -56.13 43.39
C VAL A 584 17.72 -57.10 42.56
N TYR A 585 17.27 -58.16 43.22
CA TYR A 585 16.48 -59.25 42.67
C TYR A 585 15.21 -59.45 43.48
N ASN A 586 14.15 -59.82 42.76
CA ASN A 586 12.95 -60.34 43.35
C ASN A 586 13.17 -61.80 43.79
N ASN A 587 12.82 -62.12 45.03
CA ASN A 587 12.90 -63.47 45.54
C ASN A 587 11.74 -64.35 45.03
N SER A 588 10.59 -63.74 44.72
CA SER A 588 9.44 -64.39 44.09
C SER A 588 9.61 -64.42 42.56
N GLN A 589 9.95 -65.60 42.04
CA GLN A 589 10.05 -65.86 40.60
C GLN A 589 8.65 -65.93 39.95
N PRO A 590 8.46 -65.49 38.69
CA PRO A 590 9.39 -64.81 37.78
C PRO A 590 8.92 -63.37 37.48
N THR A 591 9.26 -62.40 38.33
CA THR A 591 8.78 -61.02 38.12
C THR A 591 9.89 -59.97 38.28
N SER A 592 10.04 -59.14 37.26
CA SER A 592 10.74 -57.86 37.32
C SER A 592 9.81 -56.74 36.85
N ASN A 593 10.25 -55.49 36.99
CA ASN A 593 9.53 -54.31 36.53
C ASN A 593 10.01 -53.93 35.14
N TYR A 594 9.05 -53.64 34.27
CA TYR A 594 9.28 -53.14 32.92
C TYR A 594 8.34 -51.99 32.62
N PHE A 595 8.73 -51.14 31.68
CA PHE A 595 7.85 -50.13 31.10
C PHE A 595 8.01 -50.07 29.59
N LEU A 596 6.88 -49.82 28.91
CA LEU A 596 6.80 -49.56 27.48
C LEU A 596 6.53 -48.06 27.30
N ILE A 597 7.30 -47.38 26.47
CA ILE A 597 7.21 -45.93 26.25
C ILE A 597 7.13 -45.60 24.75
N LEU A 598 6.29 -44.61 24.43
CA LEU A 598 6.34 -43.88 23.16
C LEU A 598 7.26 -42.68 23.34
N GLN A 599 8.41 -42.75 22.69
CA GLN A 599 9.47 -41.75 22.77
C GLN A 599 9.20 -40.59 21.80
N ASP A 600 9.78 -39.43 22.10
CA ASP A 600 9.60 -38.21 21.29
C ASP A 600 10.19 -38.36 19.87
N ASP A 601 11.12 -39.31 19.68
CA ASP A 601 11.65 -39.70 18.38
C ASP A 601 10.73 -40.61 17.58
N GLY A 602 9.51 -40.91 18.05
CA GLY A 602 8.53 -41.74 17.36
C GLY A 602 8.75 -43.25 17.51
N ASN A 603 9.69 -43.66 18.37
CA ASN A 603 9.94 -45.07 18.64
C ASN A 603 9.06 -45.61 19.78
N LEU A 604 8.70 -46.89 19.68
CA LEU A 604 8.02 -47.64 20.73
C LEU A 604 9.00 -48.62 21.35
N CYS A 605 9.29 -48.49 22.64
CA CYS A 605 10.36 -49.24 23.30
C CYS A 605 9.95 -49.79 24.67
N ILE A 606 10.45 -50.98 24.99
CA ILE A 606 10.37 -51.63 26.31
C ILE A 606 11.73 -51.54 26.98
N TYR A 607 11.73 -51.11 28.25
CA TYR A 607 12.89 -51.07 29.12
C TYR A 607 12.59 -51.79 30.43
N ARG A 608 13.63 -52.30 31.10
CA ARG A 608 13.56 -52.72 32.51
C ARG A 608 13.46 -51.47 33.38
N GLY A 609 12.69 -51.54 34.45
CA GLY A 609 12.44 -50.43 35.37
C GLY A 609 10.97 -50.20 35.69
N SER A 610 10.72 -49.39 36.71
CA SER A 610 9.36 -48.96 37.09
C SER A 610 8.81 -47.81 36.23
N GLY A 611 9.65 -47.16 35.43
CA GLY A 611 9.27 -46.07 34.53
C GLY A 611 10.49 -45.32 33.98
N PRO A 612 10.28 -44.21 33.24
CA PRO A 612 11.37 -43.49 32.56
C PRO A 612 12.48 -43.00 33.48
N ASN A 613 12.14 -42.57 34.71
CA ASN A 613 13.12 -42.12 35.72
C ASN A 613 13.91 -43.27 36.36
N ASP A 614 13.48 -44.50 36.17
CA ASP A 614 14.07 -45.73 36.69
C ASP A 614 14.43 -46.67 35.53
N ASN A 615 14.95 -46.14 34.42
CA ASN A 615 15.32 -46.96 33.27
C ASN A 615 16.55 -47.81 33.57
N GLN A 616 16.37 -49.11 33.79
CA GLN A 616 17.40 -50.10 34.13
C GLN A 616 18.00 -50.83 32.92
N GLY A 617 17.61 -50.45 31.70
CA GLY A 617 18.21 -50.96 30.46
C GLY A 617 17.20 -51.44 29.42
N TYR A 618 17.69 -51.53 28.18
CA TYR A 618 16.92 -51.89 26.99
C TYR A 618 16.43 -53.35 27.01
N ILE A 619 15.18 -53.56 26.58
CA ILE A 619 14.62 -54.90 26.30
C ILE A 619 14.33 -55.08 24.82
N TRP A 620 13.48 -54.23 24.24
CA TRP A 620 13.03 -54.32 22.84
C TRP A 620 12.54 -52.95 22.31
N CYS A 621 12.65 -52.68 21.01
CA CYS A 621 12.01 -51.54 20.34
C CYS A 621 11.44 -51.91 18.97
N ALA A 622 10.44 -51.16 18.51
CA ALA A 622 9.78 -51.33 17.21
C ALA A 622 10.61 -50.81 16.01
N MET A 623 11.69 -50.05 16.25
CA MET A 623 12.55 -49.45 15.21
C MET A 623 11.79 -48.47 14.29
N THR A 624 10.95 -47.64 14.91
CA THR A 624 10.13 -46.61 14.23
C THR A 624 10.65 -45.20 14.44
N ASN A 625 11.84 -45.04 15.03
CA ASN A 625 12.48 -43.76 15.25
C ASN A 625 12.62 -42.95 13.94
N GLY A 626 12.17 -41.69 13.97
CA GLY A 626 12.20 -40.76 12.84
C GLY A 626 11.13 -40.99 11.77
N LYS A 627 10.21 -41.94 11.97
CA LYS A 627 9.12 -42.24 11.01
C LYS A 627 7.79 -41.59 11.37
N GLN A 628 7.69 -40.95 12.53
CA GLN A 628 6.53 -40.18 12.93
C GLN A 628 6.31 -38.99 11.99
N GLN A 629 5.05 -38.76 11.65
CA GLN A 629 4.59 -37.62 10.89
C GLN A 629 4.10 -36.51 11.84
N LYS A 630 3.05 -35.78 11.47
CA LYS A 630 2.59 -34.63 12.24
C LYS A 630 1.72 -35.04 13.43
N PRO A 631 1.73 -34.25 14.52
CA PRO A 631 0.89 -34.49 15.68
C PRO A 631 -0.61 -34.53 15.36
N ASN A 632 -1.31 -35.47 16.00
CA ASN A 632 -2.77 -35.50 16.06
C ASN A 632 -3.22 -35.20 17.48
N PRO A 633 -3.81 -34.00 17.73
CA PRO A 633 -4.22 -33.59 19.06
C PRO A 633 -5.24 -34.52 19.74
N GLN A 634 -5.90 -35.42 19.00
CA GLN A 634 -6.83 -36.40 19.59
C GLN A 634 -6.13 -37.59 20.26
N TYR A 635 -4.87 -37.86 19.90
CA TYR A 635 -4.11 -39.01 20.38
C TYR A 635 -2.89 -38.61 21.23
N THR A 636 -2.93 -37.43 21.85
CA THR A 636 -1.94 -37.02 22.86
C THR A 636 -1.97 -37.97 24.06
N ALA A 637 -0.82 -38.16 24.71
CA ALA A 637 -0.66 -38.97 25.92
C ALA A 637 -1.71 -38.69 27.00
N SER A 638 -2.06 -37.42 27.21
CA SER A 638 -3.06 -36.96 28.19
C SER A 638 -4.48 -37.48 27.91
N LYS A 639 -4.78 -37.86 26.66
CA LYS A 639 -6.08 -38.42 26.23
C LYS A 639 -6.07 -39.95 26.17
N GLY A 640 -4.89 -40.58 26.27
CA GLY A 640 -4.73 -42.04 26.30
C GLY A 640 -5.15 -42.65 27.64
N LYS A 641 -5.29 -43.97 27.68
CA LYS A 641 -5.82 -44.73 28.84
C LYS A 641 -5.16 -44.37 30.18
N TYR A 642 -3.86 -44.12 30.16
CA TYR A 642 -3.06 -43.87 31.37
C TYR A 642 -2.67 -42.40 31.55
N GLY A 643 -3.14 -41.49 30.68
CA GLY A 643 -2.84 -40.05 30.76
C GLY A 643 -1.35 -39.70 30.61
N ARG A 644 -0.52 -40.62 30.12
CA ARG A 644 0.94 -40.49 30.00
C ARG A 644 1.46 -41.34 28.83
N ASN A 645 2.68 -41.06 28.37
CA ASN A 645 3.27 -41.70 27.18
C ASN A 645 3.93 -43.07 27.44
N TYR A 646 3.74 -43.66 28.63
CA TYR A 646 4.27 -44.98 28.96
C TYR A 646 3.33 -45.81 29.84
N ILE A 647 3.49 -47.13 29.77
CA ILE A 647 2.78 -48.12 30.59
C ILE A 647 3.78 -49.02 31.30
N THR A 648 3.38 -49.63 32.41
CA THR A 648 4.25 -50.46 33.27
C THR A 648 3.80 -51.92 33.26
N SER A 649 4.63 -52.84 33.76
CA SER A 649 4.29 -54.26 33.84
C SER A 649 2.90 -54.52 34.41
N GLY A 650 2.17 -55.43 33.78
CA GLY A 650 0.78 -55.75 34.08
C GLY A 650 -0.25 -54.81 33.45
N ALA A 651 0.15 -53.64 32.92
CA ALA A 651 -0.75 -52.74 32.24
C ALA A 651 -1.30 -53.37 30.95
N THR A 652 -2.61 -53.21 30.74
CA THR A 652 -3.31 -53.76 29.59
C THR A 652 -3.89 -52.67 28.68
N LEU A 653 -4.05 -52.98 27.41
CA LEU A 653 -4.86 -52.23 26.46
C LEU A 653 -5.97 -53.17 25.95
N ALA A 654 -7.20 -52.90 26.36
CA ALA A 654 -8.36 -53.52 25.74
C ALA A 654 -8.59 -52.87 24.37
N VAL A 655 -9.45 -53.48 23.54
CA VAL A 655 -9.85 -52.88 22.26
C VAL A 655 -10.23 -51.40 22.44
N GLY A 656 -9.65 -50.58 21.55
CA GLY A 656 -9.55 -49.13 21.42
C GLY A 656 -8.98 -48.33 22.58
N ASP A 657 -8.47 -49.00 23.62
CA ASP A 657 -7.52 -48.34 24.51
C ASP A 657 -6.27 -47.99 23.72
N PHE A 658 -5.74 -46.79 23.96
CA PHE A 658 -4.50 -46.34 23.37
C PHE A 658 -3.56 -45.67 24.37
N VAL A 659 -2.29 -45.63 24.00
CA VAL A 659 -1.24 -44.83 24.62
C VAL A 659 -0.70 -43.90 23.53
N GLY A 660 -0.63 -42.60 23.80
CA GLY A 660 -0.13 -41.61 22.84
C GLY A 660 1.26 -41.10 23.20
N SER A 661 2.01 -40.57 22.24
CA SER A 661 3.15 -39.70 22.52
C SER A 661 2.70 -38.40 23.16
N ASN A 662 3.62 -37.65 23.78
CA ASN A 662 3.28 -36.42 24.49
C ASN A 662 2.51 -35.41 23.62
N ASP A 663 2.90 -35.28 22.36
CA ASP A 663 2.30 -34.40 21.36
C ASP A 663 1.21 -35.07 20.49
N GLY A 664 1.10 -36.39 20.51
CA GLY A 664 0.21 -37.16 19.63
C GLY A 664 0.74 -37.41 18.22
N SER A 665 2.04 -37.23 17.98
CA SER A 665 2.72 -37.63 16.73
C SER A 665 2.68 -39.14 16.47
N THR A 666 2.60 -39.95 17.53
CA THR A 666 2.35 -41.40 17.45
C THR A 666 1.39 -41.88 18.53
N TYR A 667 0.71 -42.99 18.28
CA TYR A 667 -0.10 -43.65 19.28
C TYR A 667 -0.21 -45.15 19.04
N LEU A 668 -0.09 -45.94 20.12
CA LEU A 668 -0.27 -47.39 20.13
C LEU A 668 -1.71 -47.70 20.55
N ILE A 669 -2.47 -48.38 19.69
CA ILE A 669 -3.87 -48.71 19.93
C ILE A 669 -4.13 -50.19 19.72
N MET A 670 -4.88 -50.80 20.63
CA MET A 670 -5.41 -52.14 20.43
C MET A 670 -6.69 -52.02 19.59
N GLN A 671 -6.73 -52.57 18.39
CA GLN A 671 -7.86 -52.43 17.48
C GLN A 671 -8.88 -53.56 17.67
N GLY A 672 -10.11 -53.32 17.22
CA GLY A 672 -11.20 -54.29 17.43
C GLY A 672 -11.17 -55.49 16.50
N ASP A 673 -10.40 -55.43 15.43
CA ASP A 673 -10.03 -56.59 14.63
C ASP A 673 -9.00 -57.50 15.32
N GLY A 674 -8.54 -57.15 16.53
CA GLY A 674 -7.56 -57.92 17.29
C GLY A 674 -6.11 -57.53 17.06
N ASN A 675 -5.85 -56.54 16.20
CA ASN A 675 -4.50 -56.09 15.91
C ASN A 675 -4.04 -55.02 16.91
N LEU A 676 -2.78 -55.07 17.37
CA LEU A 676 -2.17 -54.00 18.14
C LEU A 676 -1.29 -53.18 17.19
N VAL A 677 -1.58 -51.90 17.02
CA VAL A 677 -0.96 -51.08 15.97
C VAL A 677 -0.44 -49.76 16.52
N LEU A 678 0.79 -49.43 16.13
CA LEU A 678 1.39 -48.12 16.31
C LEU A 678 1.10 -47.27 15.07
N TYR A 679 0.38 -46.17 15.23
CA TYR A 679 0.04 -45.23 14.16
C TYR A 679 0.81 -43.93 14.25
N THR A 680 0.91 -43.26 13.11
CA THR A 680 1.13 -41.82 12.98
C THR A 680 0.05 -41.22 12.06
N SER A 681 -0.10 -39.89 12.05
CA SER A 681 -1.19 -39.21 11.32
C SER A 681 -0.70 -38.45 10.09
N GLU A 682 -1.50 -38.46 9.03
CA GLU A 682 -1.33 -37.60 7.87
C GLU A 682 -2.21 -36.36 8.01
N ASN A 683 -1.63 -35.21 7.69
CA ASN A 683 -2.29 -33.92 7.77
C ASN A 683 -2.23 -33.25 6.39
N THR A 684 -3.38 -32.88 5.84
CA THR A 684 -3.46 -31.97 4.67
C THR A 684 -3.70 -30.55 5.14
N LEU A 685 -3.36 -29.56 4.31
CA LEU A 685 -3.69 -28.18 4.61
C LEU A 685 -5.21 -28.02 4.68
N ASN A 686 -5.69 -27.26 5.65
CA ASN A 686 -7.12 -26.92 5.76
C ASN A 686 -7.55 -25.89 4.69
N CYS A 687 -6.69 -25.57 3.71
CA CYS A 687 -7.01 -24.69 2.60
C CYS A 687 -6.89 -25.46 1.30
N ASN A 688 -7.84 -25.24 0.39
CA ASN A 688 -7.97 -26.00 -0.85
C ASN A 688 -8.23 -25.09 -2.03
N PHE A 689 -7.91 -25.56 -3.23
CA PHE A 689 -8.31 -24.90 -4.47
C PHE A 689 -9.83 -24.86 -4.59
N MET A 690 -10.35 -23.70 -5.00
CA MET A 690 -11.75 -23.46 -5.36
C MET A 690 -11.94 -23.61 -6.88
N ALA A 691 -13.19 -23.60 -7.35
CA ALA A 691 -13.51 -23.68 -8.77
C ALA A 691 -12.92 -22.53 -9.62
N ASP A 692 -12.59 -21.38 -9.02
CA ASP A 692 -11.94 -20.24 -9.67
C ASP A 692 -10.39 -20.32 -9.65
N ASN A 693 -9.82 -21.45 -9.25
CA ASN A 693 -8.38 -21.72 -9.05
C ASN A 693 -7.69 -20.87 -7.97
N ASN A 694 -8.42 -20.10 -7.18
CA ASN A 694 -7.88 -19.47 -5.97
C ASN A 694 -7.97 -20.46 -4.80
N ILE A 695 -7.22 -20.18 -3.73
CA ILE A 695 -7.16 -21.01 -2.53
C ILE A 695 -8.10 -20.41 -1.48
N GLY A 696 -9.00 -21.24 -0.96
CA GLY A 696 -9.92 -20.89 0.11
C GLY A 696 -9.64 -21.68 1.38
N GLY A 697 -9.80 -21.05 2.53
CA GLY A 697 -9.70 -21.72 3.81
C GLY A 697 -10.97 -22.49 4.16
N GLY A 698 -10.80 -23.70 4.68
CA GLY A 698 -11.83 -24.50 5.30
C GLY A 698 -12.26 -23.91 6.64
N VAL A 699 -12.93 -24.73 7.46
CA VAL A 699 -13.48 -24.22 8.72
C VAL A 699 -12.37 -23.82 9.70
N GLY A 700 -12.39 -22.57 10.17
CA GLY A 700 -11.38 -22.04 11.08
C GLY A 700 -9.99 -21.88 10.46
N ALA A 701 -9.90 -21.82 9.13
CA ALA A 701 -8.65 -21.58 8.40
C ALA A 701 -8.74 -20.32 7.55
N ASN A 702 -7.71 -19.49 7.64
CA ASN A 702 -7.51 -18.30 6.81
C ASN A 702 -6.54 -18.64 5.66
N ALA A 703 -7.06 -18.71 4.43
CA ALA A 703 -6.22 -18.70 3.23
C ALA A 703 -5.72 -17.27 2.98
N LEU A 704 -4.51 -16.95 3.44
CA LEU A 704 -4.00 -15.59 3.56
C LEU A 704 -3.30 -15.12 2.27
N TYR A 705 -3.62 -13.90 1.85
CA TYR A 705 -3.03 -13.21 0.71
C TYR A 705 -2.42 -11.88 1.12
N ASP A 706 -1.27 -11.52 0.53
CA ASP A 706 -0.59 -10.22 0.69
C ASP A 706 -0.70 -9.42 -0.60
N LEU A 707 -1.24 -8.20 -0.53
CA LEU A 707 -1.29 -7.23 -1.62
C LEU A 707 0.06 -6.55 -1.89
N GLY A 708 1.05 -6.76 -1.01
CA GLY A 708 2.39 -6.16 -1.03
C GLY A 708 2.43 -4.68 -0.67
N LYS A 709 1.28 -4.00 -0.68
CA LYS A 709 1.13 -2.56 -0.47
C LYS A 709 -0.12 -2.24 0.33
N THR A 710 -0.10 -1.10 1.01
CA THR A 710 -1.23 -0.53 1.75
C THR A 710 -1.60 0.80 1.10
N GLY A 711 -2.86 0.97 0.72
CA GLY A 711 -3.34 2.23 0.15
C GLY A 711 -3.92 3.17 1.20
N PHE A 712 -4.28 4.38 0.75
CA PHE A 712 -4.80 5.46 1.56
C PHE A 712 -6.21 5.84 1.07
N PRO A 713 -7.28 5.18 1.55
CA PRO A 713 -8.65 5.44 1.10
C PRO A 713 -9.07 6.91 1.20
N SER A 714 -8.56 7.64 2.20
CA SER A 714 -8.84 9.07 2.42
C SER A 714 -8.31 10.00 1.32
N ASN A 715 -7.45 9.51 0.42
CA ASN A 715 -6.97 10.30 -0.72
C ASN A 715 -7.84 10.14 -1.96
N VAL A 716 -8.71 9.14 -2.03
CA VAL A 716 -9.56 8.91 -3.21
C VAL A 716 -10.50 10.09 -3.44
N GLY A 717 -10.62 10.53 -4.68
CA GLY A 717 -11.43 11.69 -5.06
C GLY A 717 -10.74 13.05 -4.91
N LYS A 718 -9.53 13.09 -4.35
CA LYS A 718 -8.73 14.33 -4.33
C LYS A 718 -8.20 14.66 -5.72
N ILE A 719 -8.08 15.96 -5.98
CA ILE A 719 -7.50 16.52 -7.21
C ILE A 719 -6.52 17.63 -6.86
N GLY A 720 -5.36 17.60 -7.49
CA GLY A 720 -4.29 18.56 -7.25
C GLY A 720 -3.49 18.82 -8.50
N PHE A 721 -2.58 19.79 -8.42
CA PHE A 721 -1.65 20.14 -9.49
C PHE A 721 -0.22 19.81 -9.03
N VAL A 722 0.55 19.17 -9.91
CA VAL A 722 1.97 18.89 -9.69
C VAL A 722 2.79 19.94 -10.42
N ASP A 723 3.58 20.73 -9.69
CA ASP A 723 4.41 21.78 -10.27
C ASP A 723 5.63 21.23 -11.03
N ASP A 724 6.41 22.10 -11.67
CA ASP A 724 7.58 21.73 -12.48
C ASP A 724 8.70 21.06 -11.64
N ASP A 725 8.69 21.23 -10.32
CA ASP A 725 9.59 20.60 -9.36
C ASP A 725 8.96 19.33 -8.73
N GLY A 726 7.79 18.88 -9.18
CA GLY A 726 7.16 17.67 -8.69
C GLY A 726 6.50 17.80 -7.31
N ASN A 727 6.22 19.02 -6.84
CA ASN A 727 5.47 19.24 -5.61
C ASN A 727 3.97 19.33 -5.90
N LEU A 728 3.16 18.74 -5.02
CA LEU A 728 1.70 18.65 -5.16
C LEU A 728 1.00 19.73 -4.34
N SER A 729 0.05 20.42 -4.96
CA SER A 729 -0.88 21.34 -4.30
C SER A 729 -2.32 20.92 -4.60
N GLU A 730 -3.15 20.77 -3.57
CA GLU A 730 -4.56 20.35 -3.75
C GLU A 730 -5.43 21.54 -4.20
N TYR A 731 -6.38 21.31 -5.10
CA TYR A 731 -7.36 22.35 -5.45
C TYR A 731 -8.30 22.66 -4.27
N PRO A 732 -8.59 23.94 -3.97
CA PRO A 732 -9.62 24.30 -3.00
C PRO A 732 -11.02 24.03 -3.57
N SER A 733 -12.02 23.83 -2.69
CA SER A 733 -13.40 23.58 -3.11
C SER A 733 -14.00 24.69 -3.98
N SER A 734 -13.56 25.94 -3.82
CA SER A 734 -14.00 27.09 -4.64
C SER A 734 -13.60 26.98 -6.12
N MET A 735 -12.62 26.13 -6.46
CA MET A 735 -12.16 25.91 -7.84
C MET A 735 -12.65 24.57 -8.41
N LYS A 736 -13.48 23.83 -7.68
CA LYS A 736 -14.05 22.54 -8.08
C LYS A 736 -15.50 22.74 -8.51
N GLY A 737 -15.83 22.27 -9.72
CA GLY A 737 -17.20 22.14 -10.21
C GLY A 737 -17.53 20.68 -10.52
N MET A 738 -18.68 20.46 -11.15
CA MET A 738 -19.08 19.13 -11.63
C MET A 738 -18.81 19.00 -13.13
N SER A 739 -18.10 17.95 -13.54
CA SER A 739 -17.90 17.64 -14.97
C SER A 739 -19.08 16.82 -15.52
N THR A 740 -19.02 16.44 -16.80
CA THR A 740 -19.93 15.43 -17.39
C THR A 740 -19.24 14.07 -17.57
N SER A 741 -18.04 13.91 -17.01
CA SER A 741 -17.21 12.71 -17.12
C SER A 741 -17.34 11.82 -15.88
N TYR A 742 -17.24 10.50 -16.07
CA TYR A 742 -17.48 9.51 -15.02
C TYR A 742 -16.37 8.45 -14.96
N ILE A 743 -16.06 8.01 -13.75
CA ILE A 743 -15.15 6.89 -13.48
C ILE A 743 -15.98 5.66 -13.14
N LYS A 744 -15.80 4.60 -13.92
CA LYS A 744 -16.46 3.32 -13.71
C LYS A 744 -15.69 2.45 -12.70
N PHE A 745 -16.40 1.93 -11.71
CA PHE A 745 -15.98 0.84 -10.84
C PHE A 745 -16.90 -0.36 -11.11
N PRO A 746 -16.39 -1.39 -11.82
CA PRO A 746 -17.21 -2.53 -12.19
C PRO A 746 -17.60 -3.38 -10.98
N ASN A 747 -18.73 -4.10 -11.07
CA ASN A 747 -19.20 -5.04 -10.04
C ASN A 747 -19.19 -4.45 -8.61
N SER A 748 -19.60 -3.20 -8.48
CA SER A 748 -19.56 -2.41 -7.26
C SER A 748 -20.83 -1.59 -7.11
N ASP A 749 -21.31 -1.49 -5.88
CA ASP A 749 -22.41 -0.61 -5.46
C ASP A 749 -21.88 0.41 -4.44
N SER A 750 -22.59 1.52 -4.32
CA SER A 750 -22.49 2.42 -3.17
C SER A 750 -23.87 2.51 -2.52
N PRO A 751 -24.14 1.70 -1.48
CA PRO A 751 -25.48 1.55 -0.93
C PRO A 751 -26.05 2.86 -0.36
N GLY A 752 -27.36 3.05 -0.55
CA GLY A 752 -28.10 4.22 -0.06
C GLY A 752 -27.76 5.52 -0.81
N ASN A 753 -28.19 6.67 -0.26
CA ASN A 753 -27.95 8.01 -0.82
C ASN A 753 -28.53 8.26 -2.23
N ASP A 754 -29.59 7.52 -2.58
CA ASP A 754 -30.28 7.61 -3.87
C ASP A 754 -31.03 8.93 -4.04
N LEU A 755 -30.93 9.50 -5.23
CA LEU A 755 -31.66 10.69 -5.70
C LEU A 755 -32.85 10.29 -6.60
N GLY A 756 -33.45 9.12 -6.30
CA GLY A 756 -34.48 8.47 -7.11
C GLY A 756 -33.96 7.31 -7.96
N GLY A 757 -34.88 6.54 -8.54
CA GLY A 757 -34.58 5.40 -9.41
C GLY A 757 -35.23 5.52 -10.78
N ILE A 758 -34.55 5.05 -11.83
CA ILE A 758 -35.05 5.04 -13.21
C ILE A 758 -35.06 3.60 -13.72
N THR A 759 -36.23 3.04 -13.94
CA THR A 759 -36.40 1.68 -14.50
C THR A 759 -36.25 1.69 -16.02
N ASN A 760 -35.88 0.55 -16.62
CA ASN A 760 -35.67 0.41 -18.06
C ASN A 760 -34.72 1.48 -18.64
N SER A 761 -33.68 1.81 -17.88
CA SER A 761 -32.74 2.88 -18.20
C SER A 761 -31.54 2.34 -18.96
N THR A 762 -30.86 3.23 -19.68
CA THR A 762 -29.52 3.00 -20.21
C THR A 762 -28.49 3.79 -19.40
N LYS A 763 -27.20 3.50 -19.62
CA LYS A 763 -26.10 4.29 -19.07
C LYS A 763 -26.21 5.78 -19.47
N THR A 764 -26.52 6.06 -20.73
CA THR A 764 -26.67 7.44 -21.24
C THR A 764 -27.80 8.19 -20.53
N ASN A 765 -28.91 7.50 -20.25
CA ASN A 765 -30.03 8.09 -19.50
C ASN A 765 -29.61 8.43 -18.06
N CYS A 766 -28.81 7.56 -17.42
CA CYS A 766 -28.25 7.84 -16.10
C CYS A 766 -27.37 9.09 -16.08
N GLU A 767 -26.41 9.17 -17.01
CA GLU A 767 -25.49 10.29 -17.10
C GLU A 767 -26.26 11.59 -17.36
N THR A 768 -27.25 11.57 -18.26
CA THR A 768 -28.12 12.73 -18.55
C THR A 768 -28.90 13.17 -17.31
N LYS A 769 -29.50 12.22 -16.58
CA LYS A 769 -30.25 12.54 -15.37
C LYS A 769 -29.34 13.08 -14.27
N CYS A 770 -28.19 12.44 -14.04
CA CYS A 770 -27.24 12.91 -13.02
C CYS A 770 -26.65 14.27 -13.37
N ASN A 771 -26.32 14.51 -14.65
CA ASN A 771 -25.77 15.80 -15.11
C ASN A 771 -26.75 16.96 -14.95
N SER A 772 -28.06 16.71 -14.94
CA SER A 772 -29.09 17.74 -14.72
C SER A 772 -29.34 18.07 -13.24
N MET A 773 -28.65 17.41 -12.31
CA MET A 773 -28.81 17.61 -10.86
C MET A 773 -27.51 18.11 -10.22
N ASP A 774 -27.56 19.31 -9.62
CA ASP A 774 -26.41 19.94 -8.95
C ASP A 774 -25.92 19.18 -7.71
N ASN A 775 -26.73 18.28 -7.16
CA ASN A 775 -26.38 17.47 -5.99
C ASN A 775 -25.99 16.03 -6.36
N CYS A 776 -25.93 15.67 -7.65
CA CYS A 776 -25.58 14.32 -8.10
C CYS A 776 -24.07 14.16 -8.28
N ALA A 777 -23.47 13.33 -7.44
CA ALA A 777 -22.04 13.04 -7.44
C ALA A 777 -21.68 11.79 -8.26
N GLY A 778 -22.68 11.09 -8.78
CA GLY A 778 -22.50 9.84 -9.53
C GLY A 778 -23.78 9.04 -9.57
N TYR A 779 -23.70 7.80 -10.04
CA TYR A 779 -24.83 6.89 -10.08
C TYR A 779 -24.38 5.43 -9.98
N VAL A 780 -25.31 4.56 -9.62
CA VAL A 780 -25.17 3.11 -9.72
C VAL A 780 -26.08 2.61 -10.82
N PHE A 781 -25.57 1.73 -11.67
CA PHE A 781 -26.35 1.08 -12.71
C PHE A 781 -26.43 -0.43 -12.45
N ASP A 782 -27.63 -0.91 -12.20
CA ASP A 782 -27.92 -2.34 -12.04
C ASP A 782 -28.16 -2.97 -13.41
N ASN A 783 -27.14 -3.64 -13.96
CA ASN A 783 -27.21 -4.30 -15.26
C ASN A 783 -28.14 -5.53 -15.26
N ARG A 784 -28.55 -6.03 -14.09
CA ARG A 784 -29.45 -7.20 -13.98
C ARG A 784 -30.88 -6.83 -14.33
N ASN A 785 -31.28 -5.61 -13.95
CA ASN A 785 -32.65 -5.12 -14.06
C ASN A 785 -32.76 -3.86 -14.95
N ASN A 786 -31.65 -3.37 -15.50
CA ASN A 786 -31.54 -2.10 -16.24
C ASN A 786 -32.09 -0.91 -15.43
N VAL A 787 -31.72 -0.82 -14.15
CA VAL A 787 -32.17 0.25 -13.25
C VAL A 787 -31.02 1.20 -12.93
N CYS A 788 -31.30 2.49 -13.04
CA CYS A 788 -30.40 3.56 -12.69
C CYS A 788 -30.71 4.12 -11.31
N TYR A 789 -29.68 4.36 -10.50
CA TYR A 789 -29.79 5.03 -9.22
C TYR A 789 -28.79 6.18 -9.15
N PRO A 790 -29.16 7.40 -9.56
CA PRO A 790 -28.36 8.59 -9.29
C PRO A 790 -28.13 8.78 -7.79
N LYS A 791 -26.93 9.20 -7.39
CA LYS A 791 -26.49 9.25 -5.99
C LYS A 791 -25.99 10.64 -5.62
N ASN A 792 -26.23 11.05 -4.36
CA ASN A 792 -25.69 12.31 -3.85
C ASN A 792 -24.22 12.19 -3.41
N LYS A 793 -23.62 13.30 -2.96
CA LYS A 793 -22.20 13.40 -2.54
C LYS A 793 -21.75 12.45 -1.42
N ASN A 794 -22.67 11.80 -0.70
CA ASN A 794 -22.35 10.83 0.36
C ASN A 794 -22.10 9.42 -0.19
N MET A 795 -22.20 9.19 -1.50
CA MET A 795 -21.73 7.96 -2.14
C MET A 795 -20.20 7.81 -2.00
N TYR A 796 -19.68 6.62 -2.33
CA TYR A 796 -18.23 6.39 -2.41
C TYR A 796 -17.55 7.48 -3.28
N PRO A 797 -16.42 8.07 -2.83
CA PRO A 797 -15.55 7.61 -1.75
C PRO A 797 -15.91 8.04 -0.33
N VAL A 798 -16.96 8.85 -0.11
CA VAL A 798 -17.42 9.22 1.25
C VAL A 798 -18.13 8.04 1.91
N GLY A 799 -19.07 7.43 1.19
CA GLY A 799 -19.76 6.22 1.60
C GLY A 799 -18.98 4.95 1.27
N SER A 800 -19.48 3.80 1.73
CA SER A 800 -18.88 2.50 1.44
C SER A 800 -19.02 2.15 -0.05
N LYS A 801 -18.01 1.45 -0.58
CA LYS A 801 -18.08 0.73 -1.86
C LYS A 801 -18.21 -0.75 -1.56
N ASN A 802 -19.35 -1.32 -1.89
CA ASN A 802 -19.64 -2.73 -1.63
C ASN A 802 -19.49 -3.52 -2.93
N PRO A 803 -18.77 -4.65 -2.93
CA PRO A 803 -18.70 -5.49 -4.12
C PRO A 803 -20.06 -6.13 -4.41
N LEU A 804 -20.55 -5.99 -5.65
CA LEU A 804 -21.83 -6.53 -6.08
C LEU A 804 -21.82 -6.88 -7.58
N ASN A 805 -21.91 -8.17 -7.90
CA ASN A 805 -21.86 -8.65 -9.29
C ASN A 805 -22.96 -8.06 -10.18
N ASN A 806 -22.60 -7.71 -11.42
CA ASN A 806 -23.46 -7.13 -12.45
C ASN A 806 -24.08 -5.76 -12.08
N VAL A 807 -23.51 -5.07 -11.09
CA VAL A 807 -23.86 -3.70 -10.72
C VAL A 807 -22.61 -2.85 -10.89
N ASP A 808 -22.71 -1.71 -11.56
CA ASP A 808 -21.57 -0.83 -11.82
C ASP A 808 -21.76 0.54 -11.16
N LEU A 809 -20.73 0.99 -10.45
CA LEU A 809 -20.70 2.29 -9.79
C LEU A 809 -19.97 3.30 -10.68
N TYR A 810 -20.57 4.46 -10.89
CA TYR A 810 -20.02 5.55 -11.70
C TYR A 810 -19.90 6.81 -10.87
N ILE A 811 -18.67 7.26 -10.62
CA ILE A 811 -18.41 8.49 -9.87
C ILE A 811 -18.18 9.64 -10.84
N ARG A 812 -18.88 10.75 -10.65
CA ARG A 812 -18.75 11.95 -11.44
C ARG A 812 -17.42 12.64 -11.12
N GLN A 813 -16.65 12.96 -12.15
CA GLN A 813 -15.35 13.63 -11.97
C GLN A 813 -15.54 15.11 -11.64
N PRO A 814 -14.66 15.70 -10.81
CA PRO A 814 -14.66 17.14 -10.61
C PRO A 814 -14.22 17.85 -11.89
N SER A 815 -14.89 18.94 -12.26
CA SER A 815 -14.33 19.93 -13.18
C SER A 815 -13.48 20.92 -12.38
N ILE A 816 -12.44 21.48 -12.98
CA ILE A 816 -11.56 22.46 -12.33
C ILE A 816 -11.54 23.75 -13.13
N THR A 817 -11.56 24.88 -12.42
CA THR A 817 -11.34 26.19 -13.04
C THR A 817 -9.86 26.33 -13.39
N THR A 818 -9.53 26.28 -14.67
CA THR A 818 -8.15 26.44 -15.16
C THR A 818 -7.69 27.90 -15.05
N PHE A 819 -6.44 28.12 -14.66
CA PHE A 819 -5.76 29.42 -14.63
C PHE A 819 -4.55 29.42 -15.59
N PRO A 820 -4.02 30.60 -16.00
CA PRO A 820 -2.84 30.67 -16.86
C PRO A 820 -1.66 29.88 -16.27
N GLY A 821 -1.10 28.93 -17.02
CA GLY A 821 -0.04 28.03 -16.57
C GLY A 821 -0.50 26.67 -16.03
N SER A 822 -1.79 26.49 -15.75
CA SER A 822 -2.35 25.17 -15.41
C SER A 822 -2.65 24.35 -16.67
N SER A 823 -2.39 23.04 -16.62
CA SER A 823 -2.78 22.13 -17.70
C SER A 823 -4.30 21.95 -17.75
N LYS A 824 -4.84 21.74 -18.96
CA LYS A 824 -6.22 21.29 -19.17
C LYS A 824 -6.38 19.77 -19.01
N THR A 825 -5.29 19.03 -18.96
CA THR A 825 -5.29 17.57 -18.83
C THR A 825 -5.24 17.15 -17.37
N THR A 826 -5.88 16.02 -17.08
CA THR A 826 -5.85 15.38 -15.76
C THR A 826 -5.33 13.96 -15.90
N SER A 827 -4.23 13.67 -15.22
CA SER A 827 -3.66 12.33 -15.08
C SER A 827 -4.32 11.60 -13.92
N TYR A 828 -4.56 10.30 -14.09
CA TYR A 828 -5.12 9.46 -13.04
C TYR A 828 -4.00 8.79 -12.24
N VAL A 829 -4.11 8.83 -10.91
CA VAL A 829 -3.12 8.24 -10.00
C VAL A 829 -3.81 7.43 -8.92
N ASP A 830 -3.10 6.44 -8.38
CA ASP A 830 -3.52 5.75 -7.17
C ASP A 830 -3.16 6.55 -5.90
N SER A 831 -3.73 6.14 -4.78
CA SER A 831 -3.57 6.83 -3.50
C SER A 831 -2.15 6.79 -2.94
N ILE A 832 -1.33 5.79 -3.30
CA ILE A 832 0.08 5.69 -2.88
C ILE A 832 0.88 6.75 -3.64
N ARG A 833 0.68 6.84 -4.96
CA ARG A 833 1.32 7.86 -5.78
C ARG A 833 0.94 9.27 -5.33
N TRP A 834 -0.34 9.50 -4.99
CA TRP A 834 -0.77 10.76 -4.37
C TRP A 834 -0.04 11.04 -3.05
N GLN A 835 -0.03 10.07 -2.14
CA GLN A 835 0.55 10.21 -0.80
C GLN A 835 2.06 10.51 -0.84
N ASN A 836 2.74 10.01 -1.87
CA ASN A 836 4.18 10.13 -2.03
C ASN A 836 4.62 11.37 -2.81
N TYR A 837 3.70 12.16 -3.38
CA TYR A 837 4.09 13.50 -3.83
C TYR A 837 4.42 14.39 -2.62
N LYS A 838 5.43 15.25 -2.78
CA LYS A 838 5.77 16.25 -1.76
C LYS A 838 4.67 17.31 -1.74
N ASN A 839 3.84 17.29 -0.70
CA ASN A 839 2.75 18.27 -0.56
C ASN A 839 3.31 19.64 -0.13
N THR A 840 2.91 20.70 -0.83
CA THR A 840 3.31 22.08 -0.51
C THR A 840 2.65 22.63 0.76
N GLY A 841 1.57 21.99 1.21
CA GLY A 841 0.70 22.48 2.29
C GLY A 841 -0.14 23.69 1.92
N LYS A 842 -0.08 24.14 0.66
CA LYS A 842 -0.81 25.30 0.15
C LYS A 842 -1.80 24.87 -0.92
N PRO A 843 -3.05 25.40 -0.91
CA PRO A 843 -3.99 25.12 -1.98
C PRO A 843 -3.52 25.76 -3.28
N VAL A 844 -3.98 25.20 -4.40
CA VAL A 844 -3.79 25.81 -5.72
C VAL A 844 -4.38 27.23 -5.72
N SER A 845 -3.63 28.20 -6.22
CA SER A 845 -4.10 29.59 -6.38
C SER A 845 -3.53 30.21 -7.66
N SER A 846 -4.26 31.19 -8.21
CA SER A 846 -3.87 31.95 -9.40
C SER A 846 -2.58 32.78 -9.22
N THR A 847 -2.12 32.98 -7.98
CA THR A 847 -0.92 33.78 -7.65
C THR A 847 0.28 32.90 -7.26
N THR A 848 0.07 31.61 -7.04
CA THR A 848 1.07 30.72 -6.40
C THR A 848 1.85 29.90 -7.42
N PHE A 849 1.38 29.79 -8.66
CA PHE A 849 1.96 28.89 -9.66
C PHE A 849 2.07 29.58 -11.02
N GLY A 850 3.00 30.52 -11.11
CA GLY A 850 3.49 31.07 -12.35
C GLY A 850 4.98 30.81 -12.42
N THR A 851 5.39 29.96 -13.37
CA THR A 851 6.75 29.84 -13.92
C THR A 851 7.88 29.93 -12.89
N SER A 852 8.47 28.78 -12.55
CA SER A 852 9.86 28.80 -12.09
C SER A 852 10.72 29.52 -13.13
N GLY A 853 11.06 30.78 -12.84
CA GLY A 853 12.44 31.22 -12.94
C GLY A 853 12.97 31.88 -14.21
N ILE A 854 12.22 32.18 -15.29
CA ILE A 854 12.87 32.72 -16.51
C ILE A 854 12.40 34.09 -17.03
N VAL A 855 11.21 34.58 -16.65
CA VAL A 855 10.88 36.01 -16.89
C VAL A 855 10.37 36.61 -15.60
N ASN A 856 11.23 37.38 -14.93
CA ASN A 856 10.90 38.07 -13.71
C ASN A 856 9.77 39.07 -14.04
N SER A 857 8.62 39.00 -13.37
CA SER A 857 7.53 39.98 -13.57
C SER A 857 8.01 41.42 -13.33
N ALA A 858 9.04 41.59 -12.50
CA ALA A 858 9.78 42.83 -12.30
C ALA A 858 10.55 43.31 -13.54
N GLN A 859 11.12 42.41 -14.35
CA GLN A 859 11.82 42.75 -15.59
C GLN A 859 10.86 43.10 -16.71
N ARG A 860 9.69 42.43 -16.76
CA ARG A 860 8.61 42.77 -17.69
C ARG A 860 7.97 44.11 -17.35
N GLN A 861 7.72 44.38 -16.06
CA GLN A 861 7.33 45.71 -15.60
C GLN A 861 8.41 46.76 -15.87
N ALA A 862 9.69 46.42 -15.69
CA ALA A 862 10.79 47.34 -16.02
C ALA A 862 10.82 47.62 -17.54
N LEU A 863 10.61 46.63 -18.40
CA LEU A 863 10.53 46.81 -19.85
C LEU A 863 9.32 47.65 -20.26
N ASP A 864 8.14 47.41 -19.67
CA ASP A 864 6.94 48.21 -19.92
C ASP A 864 7.12 49.66 -19.43
N GLN A 865 7.77 49.86 -18.27
CA GLN A 865 8.10 51.20 -17.76
C GLN A 865 9.14 51.92 -18.64
N LEU A 866 10.19 51.23 -19.08
CA LEU A 866 11.21 51.80 -19.97
C LEU A 866 10.62 52.11 -21.35
N THR A 867 9.76 51.23 -21.89
CA THR A 867 9.04 51.46 -23.16
C THR A 867 8.03 52.61 -23.03
N GLY A 868 7.31 52.70 -21.91
CA GLY A 868 6.43 53.82 -21.60
C GLY A 868 7.17 55.16 -21.51
N ARG A 869 8.34 55.18 -20.85
CA ARG A 869 9.21 56.36 -20.81
C ARG A 869 9.81 56.72 -22.18
N LEU A 870 10.14 55.72 -23.00
CA LEU A 870 10.63 55.91 -24.36
C LEU A 870 9.55 56.55 -25.24
N ASN A 871 8.31 56.06 -25.16
CA ASN A 871 7.16 56.63 -25.87
C ASN A 871 6.82 58.04 -25.38
N LEU A 872 6.97 58.31 -24.08
CA LEU A 872 6.79 59.65 -23.52
C LEU A 872 7.85 60.61 -24.05
N LEU A 873 9.14 60.22 -24.03
CA LEU A 873 10.24 61.02 -24.59
C LEU A 873 10.06 61.23 -26.10
N ALA A 874 9.65 60.20 -26.85
CA ALA A 874 9.32 60.33 -28.26
C ALA A 874 8.19 61.34 -28.48
N SER A 875 7.14 61.27 -27.68
CA SER A 875 6.02 62.22 -27.75
C SER A 875 6.46 63.65 -27.42
N GLN A 876 7.30 63.84 -26.38
CA GLN A 876 7.86 65.14 -26.02
C GLN A 876 8.77 65.71 -27.12
N ILE A 877 9.61 64.87 -27.74
CA ILE A 877 10.43 65.24 -28.90
C ILE A 877 9.53 65.65 -30.06
N THR A 878 8.49 64.88 -30.39
CA THR A 878 7.53 65.19 -31.46
C THR A 878 6.79 66.49 -31.18
N GLU A 879 6.30 66.69 -29.96
CA GLU A 879 5.55 67.88 -29.55
C GLU A 879 6.43 69.15 -29.58
N LYS A 880 7.68 69.05 -29.10
CA LYS A 880 8.67 70.14 -29.19
C LYS A 880 9.05 70.42 -30.64
N THR A 881 9.24 69.39 -31.46
CA THR A 881 9.55 69.52 -32.90
C THR A 881 8.40 70.18 -33.65
N ASN A 882 7.15 69.78 -33.37
CA ASN A 882 5.96 70.40 -33.95
C ASN A 882 5.79 71.85 -33.50
N SER A 883 6.10 72.16 -32.23
CA SER A 883 6.12 73.53 -31.73
C SER A 883 7.13 74.40 -32.48
N LEU A 884 8.37 73.92 -32.65
CA LEU A 884 9.41 74.60 -33.43
C LEU A 884 9.02 74.75 -34.91
N LEU A 885 8.42 73.72 -35.51
CA LEU A 885 7.89 73.76 -36.86
C LEU A 885 6.78 74.81 -37.00
N SER A 886 5.87 74.90 -36.03
CA SER A 886 4.79 75.90 -36.04
C SER A 886 5.32 77.33 -35.94
N LYS A 887 6.37 77.57 -35.14
CA LYS A 887 7.06 78.87 -35.09
C LYS A 887 7.69 79.20 -36.44
N ASN A 888 8.33 78.22 -37.09
CA ASN A 888 8.92 78.39 -38.42
C ASN A 888 7.86 78.66 -39.51
N ILE A 889 6.72 77.96 -39.46
CA ILE A 889 5.57 78.21 -40.34
C ILE A 889 5.07 79.65 -40.15
N LYS A 890 4.87 80.13 -38.91
CA LYS A 890 4.44 81.51 -38.64
C LYS A 890 5.41 82.57 -39.20
N VAL A 891 6.71 82.31 -39.11
CA VAL A 891 7.74 83.18 -39.70
C VAL A 891 7.66 83.14 -41.24
N ASN A 892 7.50 81.97 -41.85
CA ASN A 892 7.37 81.81 -43.30
C ASN A 892 6.05 82.36 -43.87
N ASP A 893 4.95 82.27 -43.14
CA ASP A 893 3.66 82.84 -43.51
C ASP A 893 3.71 84.37 -43.48
N GLN A 894 4.39 84.93 -42.47
CA GLN A 894 4.66 86.37 -42.41
C GLN A 894 5.58 86.80 -43.56
N LEU A 895 6.62 86.02 -43.88
CA LEU A 895 7.50 86.26 -45.03
C LEU A 895 6.74 86.21 -46.36
N SER A 896 5.84 85.22 -46.52
CA SER A 896 5.00 85.06 -47.71
C SER A 896 3.99 86.20 -47.84
N SER A 897 3.37 86.62 -46.74
CA SER A 897 2.49 87.78 -46.70
C SER A 897 3.23 89.08 -47.05
N ASN A 898 4.45 89.26 -46.52
CA ASN A 898 5.31 90.38 -46.87
C ASN A 898 5.70 90.36 -48.35
N LYS A 899 5.99 89.18 -48.92
CA LYS A 899 6.28 89.02 -50.35
C LYS A 899 5.08 89.40 -51.21
N THR A 900 3.88 88.92 -50.90
CA THR A 900 2.65 89.27 -51.63
C THR A 900 2.39 90.78 -51.55
N ASN A 901 2.55 91.38 -50.39
CA ASN A 901 2.34 92.81 -50.20
C ASN A 901 3.41 93.66 -50.88
N PHE A 902 4.66 93.20 -50.93
CA PHE A 902 5.73 93.83 -51.69
C PHE A 902 5.44 93.75 -53.19
N THR A 903 4.97 92.60 -53.70
CA THR A 903 4.54 92.45 -55.10
C THR A 903 3.39 93.41 -55.42
N ASN A 904 2.40 93.55 -54.53
CA ASN A 904 1.31 94.51 -54.70
C ASN A 904 1.84 95.95 -54.72
N SER A 905 2.74 96.31 -53.80
CA SER A 905 3.36 97.65 -53.75
C SER A 905 4.23 97.93 -54.99
N ALA A 906 4.91 96.92 -55.53
CA ALA A 906 5.66 97.01 -56.78
C ALA A 906 4.74 97.12 -58.00
N THR A 907 3.55 96.52 -57.93
CA THR A 907 2.51 96.65 -58.96
C THR A 907 1.91 98.05 -58.94
N ASP A 908 1.67 98.61 -57.75
CA ASP A 908 1.25 100.01 -57.56
C ASP A 908 2.34 100.99 -58.03
N PHE A 909 3.62 100.69 -57.76
CA PHE A 909 4.74 101.46 -58.27
C PHE A 909 4.85 101.40 -59.81
N ASN A 910 4.61 100.23 -60.41
CA ASN A 910 4.54 100.07 -61.87
C ASN A 910 3.32 100.79 -62.48
N ALA A 911 2.20 100.83 -61.77
CA ALA A 911 1.04 101.64 -62.15
C ALA A 911 1.37 103.15 -62.12
N ILE A 912 2.18 103.60 -61.15
CA ILE A 912 2.66 104.99 -61.07
C ILE A 912 3.67 105.31 -62.19
N THR A 913 4.61 104.41 -62.53
CA THR A 913 5.56 104.63 -63.64
C THR A 913 4.89 104.56 -65.02
N SER A 914 3.79 103.83 -65.19
CA SER A 914 3.01 103.87 -66.44
C SER A 914 2.21 105.17 -66.64
N MET A 915 2.05 106.01 -65.61
CA MET A 915 1.47 107.36 -65.74
C MET A 915 2.49 108.39 -66.30
N ASP A 916 3.80 108.10 -66.24
CA ASP A 916 4.91 108.94 -66.72
C ASP A 916 4.97 109.07 -68.26
N GLN A 917 4.33 108.15 -69.01
CA GLN A 917 4.30 108.23 -70.48
C GLN A 917 3.27 109.22 -71.04
N SER A 918 2.47 109.89 -70.19
CA SER A 918 1.38 110.77 -70.63
C SER A 918 1.67 112.29 -70.56
N GLY A 919 2.88 112.69 -70.16
CA GLY A 919 3.37 114.05 -70.42
C GLY A 919 2.69 115.18 -69.62
N GLN A 920 2.27 114.95 -68.38
CA GLN A 920 1.83 116.01 -67.47
C GLN A 920 2.57 115.94 -66.12
N LEU A 921 3.76 116.56 -66.02
CA LEU A 921 4.27 117.25 -64.81
C LEU A 921 5.72 117.74 -65.05
N HIS A 922 5.92 119.05 -64.94
CA HIS A 922 7.19 119.76 -65.12
C HIS A 922 8.03 119.72 -63.82
N ASN A 923 9.35 119.52 -63.97
CA ASN A 923 10.42 119.66 -62.95
C ASN A 923 10.57 118.57 -61.85
N ILE A 924 11.01 117.36 -62.23
CA ILE A 924 11.47 116.31 -61.28
C ILE A 924 12.87 115.75 -61.64
N ASN A 925 13.69 116.45 -62.43
CA ASN A 925 15.01 115.90 -62.84
C ASN A 925 16.13 116.03 -61.79
N GLU A 926 15.91 116.70 -60.67
CA GLU A 926 16.86 116.77 -59.54
C GLU A 926 16.42 115.92 -58.32
N ILE A 927 15.15 115.48 -58.26
CA ILE A 927 14.62 114.62 -57.17
C ILE A 927 14.78 113.13 -57.50
N VAL A 928 14.82 112.76 -58.78
CA VAL A 928 15.02 111.37 -59.22
C VAL A 928 16.45 110.86 -58.95
N LYS A 929 17.47 111.73 -58.93
CA LYS A 929 18.85 111.32 -58.65
C LYS A 929 19.17 111.09 -57.16
N ASP A 930 18.42 111.71 -56.24
CA ASP A 930 18.61 111.53 -54.80
C ASP A 930 17.76 110.37 -54.24
N SER A 931 16.64 110.06 -54.90
CA SER A 931 15.81 108.88 -54.61
C SER A 931 16.52 107.55 -54.96
N ASP A 932 17.33 107.52 -56.02
CA ASP A 932 18.06 106.31 -56.42
C ASP A 932 19.06 105.86 -55.34
N ILE A 933 19.71 106.78 -54.65
CA ILE A 933 20.71 106.47 -53.61
C ILE A 933 20.06 105.94 -52.32
N VAL A 934 18.93 106.52 -51.90
CA VAL A 934 18.21 106.07 -50.69
C VAL A 934 17.51 104.72 -50.93
N VAL A 935 16.96 104.51 -52.13
CA VAL A 935 16.36 103.22 -52.53
C VAL A 935 17.44 102.15 -52.74
N LEU A 936 18.61 102.47 -53.32
CA LEU A 936 19.75 101.55 -53.38
C LEU A 936 20.33 101.24 -51.97
N GLN A 937 20.33 102.20 -51.05
CA GLN A 937 20.83 102.03 -49.69
C GLN A 937 19.90 101.17 -48.82
N GLU A 938 18.58 101.32 -48.92
CA GLU A 938 17.60 100.44 -48.26
C GLU A 938 17.55 99.06 -48.95
N ASN A 939 17.54 98.98 -50.29
CA ASN A 939 17.58 97.70 -51.00
C ASN A 939 18.86 96.89 -50.69
N SER A 940 20.02 97.56 -50.54
CA SER A 940 21.27 96.89 -50.14
C SER A 940 21.20 96.38 -48.69
N ARG A 941 20.52 97.11 -47.79
CA ARG A 941 20.29 96.67 -46.40
C ARG A 941 19.35 95.45 -46.37
N TYR A 942 18.28 95.45 -47.18
CA TYR A 942 17.39 94.31 -47.35
C TYR A 942 18.08 93.10 -47.99
N LEU A 943 18.97 93.31 -48.98
CA LEU A 943 19.75 92.25 -49.64
C LEU A 943 20.73 91.60 -48.66
N VAL A 944 21.43 92.39 -47.84
CA VAL A 944 22.37 91.87 -46.82
C VAL A 944 21.63 91.07 -45.76
N TRP A 945 20.49 91.54 -45.26
CA TRP A 945 19.68 90.79 -44.28
C TRP A 945 18.97 89.56 -44.89
N SER A 946 18.60 89.61 -46.17
CA SER A 946 18.03 88.46 -46.89
C SER A 946 19.08 87.39 -47.17
N ILE A 947 20.32 87.78 -47.51
CA ILE A 947 21.46 86.86 -47.64
C ILE A 947 21.83 86.26 -46.28
N LEU A 948 21.77 87.05 -45.19
CA LEU A 948 22.00 86.55 -43.84
C LEU A 948 20.90 85.56 -43.40
N ALA A 949 19.64 85.85 -43.71
CA ALA A 949 18.50 84.99 -43.41
C ALA A 949 18.52 83.69 -44.23
N VAL A 950 18.83 83.75 -45.53
CA VAL A 950 19.01 82.56 -46.39
C VAL A 950 20.25 81.77 -45.97
N GLY A 951 21.32 82.43 -45.52
CA GLY A 951 22.50 81.79 -44.94
C GLY A 951 22.20 81.04 -43.65
N VAL A 952 21.43 81.64 -42.73
CA VAL A 952 20.98 81.00 -41.48
C VAL A 952 20.00 79.86 -41.76
N VAL A 953 19.08 80.00 -42.71
CA VAL A 953 18.16 78.94 -43.14
C VAL A 953 18.90 77.80 -43.85
N SER A 954 19.90 78.09 -44.69
CA SER A 954 20.74 77.08 -45.36
C SER A 954 21.65 76.34 -44.39
N LEU A 955 22.22 77.03 -43.39
CA LEU A 955 22.94 76.41 -42.27
C LEU A 955 22.01 75.53 -41.42
N SER A 956 20.79 76.00 -41.15
CA SER A 956 19.77 75.24 -40.41
C SER A 956 19.27 74.00 -41.18
N LEU A 957 19.16 74.09 -42.52
CA LEU A 957 18.77 72.97 -43.38
C LEU A 957 19.91 71.97 -43.64
N ASN A 958 21.17 72.40 -43.63
CA ASN A 958 22.32 71.49 -43.75
C ASN A 958 22.59 70.71 -42.46
N ILE A 959 22.25 71.28 -41.30
CA ILE A 959 22.24 70.58 -40.00
C ILE A 959 21.12 69.52 -39.95
N LEU A 960 20.04 69.68 -40.72
CA LEU A 960 18.95 68.69 -40.86
C LEU A 960 19.20 67.61 -41.93
N LYS A 961 20.25 67.72 -42.75
CA LYS A 961 20.55 66.79 -43.88
C LYS A 961 21.74 65.85 -43.62
N LYS A 962 22.39 65.96 -42.47
CA LYS A 962 23.43 65.04 -41.97
C LYS A 962 22.99 64.44 -40.64
N ASP A 963 22.00 63.56 -40.70
CA ASP A 963 21.79 62.39 -39.82
C ASP A 963 20.93 61.38 -40.59
#